data_AF-A0A662DGS9-F1
#
_entry.id   AF-A0A662DGS9-F1
#
_cell.length_a   1.000
_cell.length_b   1.000
_cell.length_c   1.000
_cell.angle_alpha   90.00
_cell.angle_beta   90.00
_cell.angle_gamma   90.00
#
_symmetry.space_group_name_H-M   'P 1'
#
loop_
_entity.id
_entity.type
_entity.pdbx_description
1 polymer ?
#
loop_
_entity_poly.entity_id
_entity_poly.type
_entity_poly.pdbx_seq_one_letter_code
_entity_poly.pdbx_strand_id
1 'polypeptide(L)'
;MKKFYERKKAFFVVFFLVVILIIFSASLAYSADEWTIMVYIDGDNDLEDAAWDDLEEMETVGSISGVNVVVQLDDWQNDTETWRYLISGADMGADKPYYYDDIVQFLSEQNMADPVVLKDFINWAIENYPAQKYMLVLWNHGDGWRKRLPSSPRGVIWDDTSDDFLTMAELLQALNGVNQKINIVSFDACLMGMVEVAYTLSRLNSPPDYMVGSEEVEPGNGWPYDDILNELKTNPTMEPLNLASLIPGKYTAAYPSDRGVTQAAIDIGKIDDLSQKIDDLANAISNSANSSEILDAFQTAQSYYGHSDYLDLYNLCEIIYQNVPDCEVEASAVISYISEVIVAESHSPQGGVENSHGISIYGELPPESDYDNLDFAADTTWDEALVDLATGTPPQNVVAGDGFNGMVPLTWDPFENQEPDYYKVYRSQLSGGPYELIASVDTASRNYSDNEDYVDENVINGFTYYYIIKGVISGQESDPSKQVSATPSARGKVLYSGYTSSPPTIDGKINSEEWKNAAKVDIALYKGGVEYPIYMRVMNDDNHLYIALDDENLTTEEEWNDFYIFFDDDNNGEWPASSSTTEGYFDVQFWSAEEVYVYFYGIYGTYPDDINELWGIEATGVTVGCSFASDHLQYEIAIDLSNSYLTANPGDSIGFWVCNWDDPIQGTYYYTPYDGAWPVGSVRVDPKTYAKLILSTGQEKFTLTGTGSYPNPVYSGNSVIRFELGEEATIDVKIYTVSGELVRNLVENSTYPRGLNEVIWDMKNNSGERIARGVYIYVIRATSGGKTLTKTGKIAVIK
;
A
#
# COMPACT_ATOMS: atom_id res chain seq x y z
N MET A 1 -41.34 41.70 77.23
CA MET A 1 -40.16 41.08 77.88
C MET A 1 -40.06 39.56 77.69
N LYS A 2 -41.13 38.76 77.85
CA LYS A 2 -41.06 37.28 77.73
C LYS A 2 -40.58 36.75 76.36
N LYS A 3 -41.03 37.37 75.25
CA LYS A 3 -40.59 37.02 73.87
C LYS A 3 -39.12 37.37 73.56
N PHE A 4 -38.50 38.28 74.33
CA PHE A 4 -37.10 38.67 74.13
C PHE A 4 -36.13 37.69 74.82
N TYR A 5 -36.59 37.04 75.90
CA TYR A 5 -35.80 36.06 76.65
C TYR A 5 -35.79 34.68 75.98
N GLU A 6 -36.91 34.27 75.39
CA GLU A 6 -37.03 33.03 74.59
C GLU A 6 -36.14 33.05 73.33
N ARG A 7 -36.08 34.19 72.63
CA ARG A 7 -35.23 34.34 71.43
C ARG A 7 -33.73 34.31 71.75
N LYS A 8 -33.30 34.79 72.91
CA LYS A 8 -31.88 34.68 73.34
C LYS A 8 -31.50 33.26 73.75
N LYS A 9 -32.41 32.49 74.36
CA LYS A 9 -32.15 31.07 74.66
C LYS A 9 -32.08 30.21 73.40
N ALA A 10 -32.97 30.42 72.43
CA ALA A 10 -32.92 29.73 71.15
C ALA A 10 -31.65 30.07 70.36
N PHE A 11 -31.23 31.34 70.35
CA PHE A 11 -30.01 31.75 69.67
C PHE A 11 -28.75 31.21 70.35
N PHE A 12 -28.70 31.16 71.69
CA PHE A 12 -27.57 30.57 72.41
C PHE A 12 -27.49 29.05 72.22
N VAL A 13 -28.62 28.33 72.19
CA VAL A 13 -28.64 26.88 71.97
C VAL A 13 -28.24 26.53 70.53
N VAL A 14 -28.73 27.27 69.53
CA VAL A 14 -28.33 27.07 68.12
C VAL A 14 -26.86 27.46 67.92
N PHE A 15 -26.38 28.56 68.51
CA PHE A 15 -24.98 28.95 68.43
C PHE A 15 -24.06 27.92 69.11
N PHE A 16 -24.45 27.38 70.26
CA PHE A 16 -23.67 26.34 70.96
C PHE A 16 -23.68 25.01 70.21
N LEU A 17 -24.79 24.64 69.56
CA LEU A 17 -24.89 23.45 68.69
C LEU A 17 -24.05 23.62 67.42
N VAL A 18 -24.05 24.81 66.80
CA VAL A 18 -23.22 25.11 65.62
C VAL A 18 -21.73 25.13 65.99
N VAL A 19 -21.36 25.67 67.15
CA VAL A 19 -19.96 25.65 67.63
C VAL A 19 -19.53 24.23 68.02
N ILE A 20 -20.40 23.40 68.60
CA ILE A 20 -20.11 21.98 68.85
C ILE A 20 -20.00 21.20 67.53
N LEU A 21 -20.84 21.48 66.52
CA LEU A 21 -20.73 20.90 65.18
C LEU A 21 -19.43 21.33 64.47
N ILE A 22 -19.02 22.59 64.60
CA ILE A 22 -17.76 23.10 64.02
C ILE A 22 -16.54 22.51 64.77
N ILE A 23 -16.63 22.32 66.09
CA ILE A 23 -15.55 21.70 66.89
C ILE A 23 -15.50 20.18 66.66
N PHE A 24 -16.63 19.50 66.42
CA PHE A 24 -16.65 18.09 66.03
C PHE A 24 -16.23 17.85 64.57
N SER A 25 -16.53 18.77 63.65
CA SER A 25 -16.02 18.69 62.27
C SER A 25 -14.54 19.04 62.16
N ALA A 26 -14.01 19.81 63.11
CA ALA A 26 -12.58 20.12 63.19
C ALA A 26 -11.75 19.05 63.93
N SER A 27 -12.38 18.12 64.66
CA SER A 27 -11.69 17.07 65.42
C SER A 27 -11.64 15.69 64.73
N LEU A 28 -12.00 15.60 63.44
CA LEU A 28 -11.85 14.41 62.60
C LEU A 28 -11.33 14.77 61.20
N ALA A 29 -10.48 15.80 61.08
CA ALA A 29 -9.55 15.83 59.97
C ALA A 29 -8.46 14.78 60.28
N TYR A 30 -8.77 13.51 60.02
CA TYR A 30 -7.73 12.52 59.81
C TYR A 30 -6.89 13.07 58.66
N SER A 31 -5.61 13.38 58.92
CA SER A 31 -4.70 13.70 57.83
C SER A 31 -4.63 12.43 57.00
N ALA A 32 -5.25 12.41 55.82
CA ALA A 32 -5.06 11.32 54.87
C ALA A 32 -3.55 11.12 54.68
N ASP A 33 -3.12 9.87 54.53
CA ASP A 33 -1.73 9.58 54.24
C ASP A 33 -1.32 10.22 52.91
N GLU A 34 -0.02 10.36 52.66
CA GLU A 34 0.45 10.99 51.42
C GLU A 34 0.22 10.03 50.24
N TRP A 35 0.56 8.75 50.40
CA TRP A 35 0.42 7.72 49.37
C TRP A 35 -0.36 6.50 49.84
N THR A 36 -1.13 5.93 48.92
CA THR A 36 -1.54 4.52 48.97
C THR A 36 -1.09 3.84 47.68
N ILE A 37 -0.24 2.83 47.83
CA ILE A 37 0.27 1.97 46.76
C ILE A 37 -0.59 0.70 46.77
N MET A 38 -1.29 0.46 45.68
CA MET A 38 -2.16 -0.69 45.48
C MET A 38 -1.46 -1.64 44.52
N VAL A 39 -1.13 -2.86 44.97
CA VAL A 39 -0.54 -3.89 44.12
C VAL A 39 -1.59 -4.98 43.92
N TYR A 40 -1.96 -5.22 42.67
CA TYR A 40 -2.96 -6.21 42.27
C TYR A 40 -2.21 -7.39 41.66
N ILE A 41 -2.01 -8.42 42.49
CA ILE A 41 -1.18 -9.59 42.17
C ILE A 41 -2.10 -10.74 41.85
N ASP A 42 -2.12 -11.12 40.58
CA ASP A 42 -2.76 -12.35 40.15
C ASP A 42 -1.68 -13.41 39.94
N GLY A 43 -1.49 -14.26 40.96
CA GLY A 43 -0.58 -15.39 40.95
C GLY A 43 -1.29 -16.70 40.58
N ASP A 44 -2.54 -16.65 40.12
CA ASP A 44 -3.25 -17.81 39.59
C ASP A 44 -2.82 -18.13 38.15
N ASN A 45 -1.52 -18.39 38.00
CA ASN A 45 -0.86 -18.82 36.76
C ASN A 45 0.54 -19.40 37.10
N ASP A 46 1.38 -19.59 36.09
CA ASP A 46 2.74 -20.08 36.25
C ASP A 46 3.73 -19.09 36.90
N LEU A 47 3.28 -17.88 37.28
CA LEU A 47 4.05 -16.89 38.03
C LEU A 47 3.79 -16.93 39.55
N GLU A 48 3.01 -17.89 40.07
CA GLU A 48 2.63 -17.97 41.50
C GLU A 48 3.82 -17.80 42.47
N ASP A 49 4.96 -18.43 42.20
CA ASP A 49 6.13 -18.33 43.09
C ASP A 49 6.68 -16.89 43.14
N ALA A 50 6.68 -16.18 42.02
CA ALA A 50 7.12 -14.79 41.96
C ALA A 50 6.16 -13.83 42.68
N ALA A 51 4.85 -14.09 42.61
CA ALA A 51 3.85 -13.34 43.37
C ALA A 51 4.14 -13.35 44.89
N TRP A 52 4.61 -14.48 45.41
CA TRP A 52 5.00 -14.60 46.82
C TRP A 52 6.37 -13.96 47.11
N ASP A 53 7.33 -14.05 46.20
CA ASP A 53 8.63 -13.39 46.34
C ASP A 53 8.46 -11.85 46.38
N ASP A 54 7.61 -11.28 45.52
CA ASP A 54 7.32 -9.84 45.52
C ASP A 54 6.55 -9.38 46.76
N LEU A 55 5.67 -10.23 47.29
CA LEU A 55 5.04 -9.98 48.59
C LEU A 55 6.10 -9.97 49.71
N GLU A 56 7.07 -10.89 49.69
CA GLU A 56 8.19 -10.90 50.63
C GLU A 56 9.01 -9.61 50.53
N GLU A 57 9.34 -9.15 49.33
CA GLU A 57 10.07 -7.89 49.11
C GLU A 57 9.33 -6.70 49.73
N MET A 58 8.02 -6.59 49.48
CA MET A 58 7.17 -5.55 50.08
C MET A 58 7.14 -5.64 51.60
N GLU A 59 7.08 -6.85 52.17
CA GLU A 59 7.09 -7.09 53.62
C GLU A 59 8.41 -6.71 54.29
N THR A 60 9.55 -6.85 53.60
CA THR A 60 10.84 -6.37 54.16
C THR A 60 10.82 -4.86 54.46
N VAL A 61 9.92 -4.15 53.77
CA VAL A 61 9.70 -2.73 53.90
C VAL A 61 8.50 -2.48 54.81
N GLY A 62 7.26 -2.79 54.40
CA GLY A 62 6.01 -2.58 55.14
C GLY A 62 5.35 -1.21 54.94
N SER A 63 4.19 -0.94 55.53
CA SER A 63 3.54 0.39 55.55
C SER A 63 4.13 1.29 56.64
N ILE A 64 4.08 2.62 56.45
CA ILE A 64 4.48 3.61 57.47
C ILE A 64 3.46 4.75 57.55
N SER A 65 3.54 5.60 58.57
CA SER A 65 2.75 6.83 58.61
C SER A 65 3.06 7.68 57.36
N GLY A 66 2.03 8.00 56.58
CA GLY A 66 2.13 8.71 55.31
C GLY A 66 2.19 7.82 54.07
N VAL A 67 2.44 6.52 54.18
CA VAL A 67 2.50 5.58 53.03
C VAL A 67 1.84 4.25 53.40
N ASN A 68 0.71 3.96 52.77
CA ASN A 68 0.07 2.64 52.85
C ASN A 68 0.49 1.79 51.65
N VAL A 69 0.81 0.52 51.89
CA VAL A 69 1.01 -0.48 50.85
C VAL A 69 -0.03 -1.57 51.06
N VAL A 70 -0.89 -1.75 50.07
CA VAL A 70 -2.00 -2.72 50.12
C VAL A 70 -1.96 -3.61 48.90
N VAL A 71 -2.25 -4.89 49.13
CA VAL A 71 -2.16 -5.93 48.10
C VAL A 71 -3.48 -6.68 48.04
N GLN A 72 -3.97 -6.99 46.85
CA GLN A 72 -4.90 -8.11 46.65
C GLN A 72 -4.14 -9.20 45.90
N LEU A 73 -4.09 -10.40 46.49
CA LEU A 73 -3.33 -11.53 45.97
C LEU A 73 -4.26 -12.73 45.82
N ASP A 74 -4.17 -13.36 44.65
CA ASP A 74 -4.75 -14.67 44.33
C ASP A 74 -3.62 -15.65 43.95
N ASP A 75 -3.72 -16.92 44.35
CA ASP A 75 -2.68 -17.93 44.07
C ASP A 75 -3.24 -19.21 43.44
N TRP A 76 -2.48 -19.78 42.50
CA TRP A 76 -2.91 -20.97 41.76
C TRP A 76 -3.24 -22.18 42.65
N GLN A 77 -2.45 -22.39 43.70
CA GLN A 77 -2.54 -23.61 44.50
C GLN A 77 -3.76 -23.64 45.44
N ASN A 78 -4.42 -22.50 45.66
CA ASN A 78 -5.58 -22.41 46.53
C ASN A 78 -6.79 -21.85 45.77
N ASP A 79 -7.51 -22.73 45.08
CA ASP A 79 -8.72 -22.44 44.29
C ASP A 79 -9.96 -22.05 45.12
N THR A 80 -9.76 -21.43 46.29
CA THR A 80 -10.85 -21.18 47.25
C THR A 80 -10.90 -19.77 47.82
N GLU A 81 -9.80 -19.03 47.88
CA GLU A 81 -9.72 -17.76 48.61
C GLU A 81 -8.72 -16.79 47.97
N THR A 82 -9.19 -15.57 47.70
CA THR A 82 -8.34 -14.40 47.42
C THR A 82 -8.18 -13.55 48.69
N TRP A 83 -7.02 -12.93 48.91
CA TRP A 83 -6.75 -12.17 50.13
C TRP A 83 -6.41 -10.70 49.87
N ARG A 84 -6.79 -9.84 50.83
CA ARG A 84 -6.34 -8.45 50.86
C ARG A 84 -5.45 -8.19 52.06
N TYR A 85 -4.29 -7.59 51.81
CA TYR A 85 -3.25 -7.31 52.78
C TYR A 85 -3.11 -5.81 53.04
N LEU A 86 -2.75 -5.48 54.28
CA LEU A 86 -2.05 -4.23 54.61
C LEU A 86 -0.65 -4.60 55.06
N ILE A 87 0.32 -4.39 54.19
CA ILE A 87 1.72 -4.82 54.42
C ILE A 87 2.26 -4.08 55.63
N SER A 88 2.77 -4.78 56.64
CA SER A 88 3.20 -4.21 57.91
C SER A 88 4.61 -4.63 58.34
N GLY A 89 5.23 -5.58 57.63
CA GLY A 89 6.47 -6.23 58.01
C GLY A 89 6.23 -7.44 58.90
N ALA A 90 5.19 -8.21 58.60
CA ALA A 90 4.81 -9.39 59.35
C ALA A 90 5.81 -10.54 59.18
N ASP A 91 5.82 -11.49 60.12
CA ASP A 91 6.55 -12.74 59.95
C ASP A 91 5.77 -13.63 58.95
N MET A 92 6.46 -14.15 57.92
CA MET A 92 5.86 -14.94 56.80
C MET A 92 4.96 -16.10 57.23
N GLY A 93 5.16 -16.67 58.42
CA GLY A 93 4.47 -17.87 58.86
C GLY A 93 5.11 -19.14 58.30
N ALA A 94 4.44 -20.29 58.46
CA ALA A 94 4.96 -21.61 58.04
C ALA A 94 4.27 -22.19 56.81
N ASP A 95 3.04 -21.78 56.53
CA ASP A 95 2.17 -22.30 55.48
C ASP A 95 1.45 -21.11 54.81
N LYS A 96 1.04 -21.28 53.55
CA LYS A 96 0.21 -20.31 52.82
C LYS A 96 -1.21 -20.22 53.43
N PRO A 97 -1.90 -19.07 53.36
CA PRO A 97 -1.39 -17.80 52.84
C PRO A 97 -0.31 -17.23 53.76
N TYR A 98 0.79 -16.78 53.16
CA TYR A 98 1.88 -16.17 53.92
C TYR A 98 1.45 -14.83 54.51
N TYR A 99 2.17 -14.41 55.56
CA TYR A 99 1.94 -13.13 56.26
C TYR A 99 0.51 -12.99 56.78
N TYR A 100 -0.04 -14.08 57.33
CA TYR A 100 -1.44 -14.18 57.77
C TYR A 100 -1.92 -13.02 58.66
N ASP A 101 -1.03 -12.45 59.48
CA ASP A 101 -1.35 -11.34 60.38
C ASP A 101 -1.65 -10.01 59.64
N ASP A 102 -1.23 -9.88 58.38
CA ASP A 102 -1.45 -8.70 57.53
C ASP A 102 -2.72 -8.82 56.66
N ILE A 103 -3.37 -9.99 56.65
CA ILE A 103 -4.64 -10.19 55.95
C ILE A 103 -5.74 -9.41 56.66
N VAL A 104 -6.25 -8.38 55.99
CA VAL A 104 -7.32 -7.50 56.48
C VAL A 104 -8.70 -7.90 55.94
N GLN A 105 -8.75 -8.68 54.87
CA GLN A 105 -9.99 -9.23 54.32
C GLN A 105 -9.75 -10.55 53.58
N PHE A 106 -10.58 -11.56 53.89
CA PHE A 106 -10.69 -12.80 53.13
C PHE A 106 -11.85 -12.67 52.13
N LEU A 107 -11.60 -13.01 50.88
CA LEU A 107 -12.61 -13.15 49.83
C LEU A 107 -12.74 -14.64 49.49
N SER A 108 -13.85 -15.02 48.85
CA SER A 108 -13.82 -16.26 48.07
C SER A 108 -12.91 -16.07 46.87
N GLU A 109 -12.52 -17.17 46.21
CA GLU A 109 -11.89 -17.12 44.89
C GLU A 109 -12.51 -16.06 43.99
N GLN A 110 -11.66 -15.22 43.41
CA GLN A 110 -12.05 -14.16 42.48
C GLN A 110 -11.46 -14.47 41.11
N ASN A 111 -12.21 -14.20 40.05
CA ASN A 111 -11.61 -14.02 38.74
C ASN A 111 -10.91 -12.65 38.75
N MET A 112 -9.59 -12.64 38.89
CA MET A 112 -8.78 -11.43 38.99
C MET A 112 -8.77 -10.65 37.68
N ALA A 113 -9.03 -11.30 36.54
CA ALA A 113 -9.24 -10.67 35.24
C ALA A 113 -10.62 -10.01 35.07
N ASP A 114 -11.59 -10.19 35.97
CA ASP A 114 -12.89 -9.51 35.88
C ASP A 114 -12.74 -8.01 36.21
N PRO A 115 -13.13 -7.08 35.31
CA PRO A 115 -13.03 -5.64 35.57
C PRO A 115 -13.85 -5.16 36.78
N VAL A 116 -14.84 -5.93 37.23
CA VAL A 116 -15.59 -5.65 38.45
C VAL A 116 -14.75 -5.91 39.69
N VAL A 117 -13.92 -6.97 39.70
CA VAL A 117 -13.05 -7.33 40.83
C VAL A 117 -11.94 -6.31 40.99
N LEU A 118 -11.25 -5.94 39.90
CA LEU A 118 -10.22 -4.90 39.93
C LEU A 118 -10.77 -3.57 40.46
N LYS A 119 -11.94 -3.14 39.95
CA LYS A 119 -12.61 -1.93 40.43
C LYS A 119 -13.01 -2.03 41.91
N ASP A 120 -13.46 -3.18 42.39
CA ASP A 120 -13.81 -3.39 43.79
C ASP A 120 -12.58 -3.24 44.68
N PHE A 121 -11.44 -3.85 44.30
CA PHE A 121 -10.18 -3.70 45.01
C PHE A 121 -9.74 -2.24 45.12
N ILE A 122 -9.73 -1.51 43.99
CA ILE A 122 -9.28 -0.12 43.97
C ILE A 122 -10.17 0.74 44.88
N ASN A 123 -11.50 0.62 44.77
CA ASN A 123 -12.42 1.39 45.60
C ASN A 123 -12.32 0.99 47.08
N TRP A 124 -12.14 -0.30 47.38
CA TRP A 124 -11.88 -0.77 48.74
C TRP A 124 -10.62 -0.15 49.33
N ALA A 125 -9.52 -0.10 48.57
CA ALA A 125 -8.27 0.49 49.01
C ALA A 125 -8.43 1.99 49.29
N ILE A 126 -9.08 2.73 48.39
CA ILE A 126 -9.39 4.16 48.57
C ILE A 126 -10.26 4.41 49.82
N GLU A 127 -11.26 3.56 50.07
CA GLU A 127 -12.17 3.72 51.21
C GLU A 127 -11.51 3.41 52.55
N ASN A 128 -10.65 2.39 52.61
CA ASN A 128 -10.04 1.91 53.86
C ASN A 128 -8.69 2.57 54.16
N TYR A 129 -7.96 2.99 53.13
CA TYR A 129 -6.64 3.60 53.22
C TYR A 129 -6.62 4.92 52.43
N PRO A 130 -7.37 5.94 52.87
CA PRO A 130 -7.45 7.19 52.14
C PRO A 130 -6.12 7.94 52.16
N ALA A 131 -5.61 8.24 50.97
CA ALA A 131 -4.41 9.04 50.74
C ALA A 131 -4.67 10.23 49.80
N GLN A 132 -3.69 11.11 49.71
CA GLN A 132 -3.68 12.23 48.76
C GLN A 132 -3.32 11.77 47.34
N LYS A 133 -2.44 10.78 47.22
CA LYS A 133 -1.94 10.24 45.95
C LYS A 133 -2.08 8.72 45.92
N TYR A 134 -2.38 8.18 44.75
CA TYR A 134 -2.59 6.75 44.55
C TYR A 134 -1.76 6.22 43.39
N MET A 135 -1.16 5.06 43.59
CA MET A 135 -0.51 4.28 42.55
C MET A 135 -1.16 2.90 42.49
N LEU A 136 -1.47 2.44 41.28
CA LEU A 136 -1.95 1.09 41.03
C LEU A 136 -0.87 0.35 40.24
N VAL A 137 -0.44 -0.80 40.74
CA VAL A 137 0.45 -1.74 40.06
C VAL A 137 -0.38 -2.96 39.67
N LEU A 138 -0.41 -3.24 38.37
CA LEU A 138 -1.01 -4.44 37.79
C LEU A 138 0.14 -5.42 37.54
N TRP A 139 0.17 -6.49 38.32
CA TRP A 139 1.25 -7.49 38.31
C TRP A 139 0.72 -8.79 37.73
N ASN A 140 1.30 -9.25 36.62
CA ASN A 140 1.05 -10.55 35.97
C ASN A 140 1.85 -10.67 34.64
N HIS A 141 1.52 -11.64 33.79
CA HIS A 141 1.71 -11.58 32.35
C HIS A 141 1.06 -10.36 31.69
N GLY A 142 1.61 -10.00 30.52
CA GLY A 142 1.12 -8.94 29.65
C GLY A 142 1.40 -9.25 28.17
N ASP A 143 0.59 -8.70 27.28
CA ASP A 143 0.81 -8.75 25.82
C ASP A 143 0.27 -7.48 25.12
N GLY A 144 0.39 -6.34 25.80
CA GLY A 144 -0.06 -5.05 25.28
C GLY A 144 -1.58 -5.00 25.03
N TRP A 145 -1.97 -4.61 23.81
CA TRP A 145 -3.37 -4.38 23.43
C TRP A 145 -4.13 -5.64 22.97
N ARG A 146 -3.41 -6.69 22.56
CA ARG A 146 -3.97 -7.82 21.82
C ARG A 146 -5.00 -8.60 22.64
N LYS A 147 -5.93 -9.26 21.93
CA LYS A 147 -6.96 -10.15 22.51
C LYS A 147 -6.60 -11.62 22.25
N ARG A 148 -7.11 -12.52 23.08
CA ARG A 148 -6.89 -13.98 22.97
C ARG A 148 -7.25 -14.52 21.59
N LEU A 149 -6.20 -14.88 20.84
CA LEU A 149 -6.31 -15.77 19.68
C LEU A 149 -6.30 -17.23 20.15
N PRO A 150 -6.80 -18.20 19.35
CA PRO A 150 -6.92 -19.61 19.74
C PRO A 150 -5.61 -20.31 20.15
N SER A 151 -4.45 -19.66 20.03
CA SER A 151 -3.13 -20.23 20.30
C SER A 151 -2.19 -19.39 21.19
N SER A 152 -2.63 -18.25 21.73
CA SER A 152 -1.86 -17.47 22.72
C SER A 152 -2.81 -16.62 23.58
N PRO A 153 -2.71 -16.62 24.92
CA PRO A 153 -3.41 -15.63 25.75
C PRO A 153 -2.79 -14.26 25.47
N ARG A 154 -3.60 -13.20 25.39
CA ARG A 154 -3.13 -11.85 25.05
C ARG A 154 -4.01 -10.80 25.73
N GLY A 155 -3.39 -9.88 26.47
CA GLY A 155 -3.97 -8.91 27.41
C GLY A 155 -3.13 -8.85 28.68
N VAL A 156 -3.61 -8.28 29.79
CA VAL A 156 -2.87 -8.21 31.07
C VAL A 156 -3.66 -8.89 32.18
N ILE A 157 -3.03 -9.33 33.28
CA ILE A 157 -3.69 -10.03 34.41
C ILE A 157 -4.37 -11.31 33.92
N TRP A 158 -3.62 -12.40 33.82
CA TRP A 158 -4.10 -13.71 33.39
C TRP A 158 -4.43 -14.59 34.59
N ASP A 159 -5.67 -15.06 34.60
CA ASP A 159 -6.25 -15.89 35.63
C ASP A 159 -6.58 -17.26 35.01
N ASP A 160 -5.71 -18.23 35.24
CA ASP A 160 -5.75 -19.51 34.51
C ASP A 160 -6.84 -20.44 35.04
N THR A 161 -7.25 -20.36 36.31
CA THR A 161 -8.40 -21.15 36.79
C THR A 161 -9.72 -20.61 36.23
N SER A 162 -9.81 -19.31 35.97
CA SER A 162 -10.95 -18.67 35.30
C SER A 162 -10.88 -18.77 33.77
N ASP A 163 -9.71 -19.10 33.19
CA ASP A 163 -9.44 -19.08 31.75
C ASP A 163 -9.69 -17.70 31.11
N ASP A 164 -9.30 -16.65 31.84
CA ASP A 164 -9.63 -15.25 31.54
C ASP A 164 -8.40 -14.33 31.65
N PHE A 165 -8.51 -13.14 31.06
CA PHE A 165 -7.49 -12.09 31.13
C PHE A 165 -8.13 -10.72 30.93
N LEU A 166 -7.53 -9.67 31.50
CA LEU A 166 -8.06 -8.32 31.38
C LEU A 166 -7.70 -7.70 30.02
N THR A 167 -8.70 -7.47 29.17
CA THR A 167 -8.52 -6.71 27.92
C THR A 167 -8.35 -5.21 28.19
N MET A 168 -7.83 -4.46 27.21
CA MET A 168 -7.75 -2.99 27.32
C MET A 168 -9.13 -2.32 27.52
N ALA A 169 -10.18 -2.88 26.90
CA ALA A 169 -11.55 -2.39 27.07
C ALA A 169 -12.07 -2.65 28.50
N GLU A 170 -11.73 -3.80 29.09
CA GLU A 170 -12.10 -4.13 30.47
C GLU A 170 -11.30 -3.34 31.49
N LEU A 171 -10.01 -3.10 31.23
CA LEU A 171 -9.19 -2.19 32.03
C LEU A 171 -9.79 -0.78 32.04
N LEU A 172 -10.18 -0.27 30.86
CA LEU A 172 -10.88 1.01 30.73
C LEU A 172 -12.21 1.00 31.51
N GLN A 173 -12.97 -0.10 31.44
CA GLN A 173 -14.22 -0.29 32.18
C GLN A 173 -14.00 -0.27 33.71
N ALA A 174 -12.97 -0.95 34.21
CA ALA A 174 -12.64 -1.02 35.63
C ALA A 174 -12.28 0.37 36.16
N LEU A 175 -11.33 1.04 35.50
CA LEU A 175 -10.78 2.31 35.94
C LEU A 175 -11.76 3.49 35.81
N ASN A 176 -12.66 3.47 34.81
CA ASN A 176 -13.74 4.46 34.72
C ASN A 176 -14.76 4.37 35.87
N GLY A 177 -14.80 3.24 36.58
CA GLY A 177 -15.65 3.03 37.74
C GLY A 177 -15.02 3.40 39.08
N VAL A 178 -13.83 4.00 39.09
CA VAL A 178 -13.09 4.37 40.30
C VAL A 178 -13.49 5.77 40.79
N ASN A 179 -13.66 5.93 42.10
CA ASN A 179 -14.20 7.15 42.72
C ASN A 179 -13.15 8.24 43.03
N GLN A 180 -11.88 8.00 42.73
CA GLN A 180 -10.75 8.89 43.02
C GLN A 180 -9.72 8.82 41.88
N LYS A 181 -9.01 9.91 41.63
CA LYS A 181 -7.92 9.91 40.65
C LYS A 181 -6.79 8.98 41.11
N ILE A 182 -6.42 8.05 40.25
CA ILE A 182 -5.17 7.29 40.35
C ILE A 182 -4.08 8.13 39.67
N ASN A 183 -2.98 8.41 40.36
CA ASN A 183 -1.92 9.27 39.81
C ASN A 183 -0.98 8.50 38.89
N ILE A 184 -0.68 7.25 39.24
CA ILE A 184 0.22 6.38 38.47
C ILE A 184 -0.47 5.04 38.27
N VAL A 185 -0.58 4.61 37.02
CA VAL A 185 -0.96 3.24 36.67
C VAL A 185 0.28 2.55 36.12
N SER A 186 0.65 1.43 36.71
CA SER A 186 1.90 0.75 36.46
C SER A 186 1.64 -0.69 36.10
N PHE A 187 2.47 -1.21 35.21
CA PHE A 187 2.44 -2.58 34.76
C PHE A 187 3.78 -3.22 35.11
N ASP A 188 3.72 -4.14 36.07
CA ASP A 188 4.76 -5.14 36.31
C ASP A 188 4.36 -6.36 35.48
N ALA A 189 4.43 -6.16 34.16
CA ALA A 189 3.87 -7.05 33.14
C ALA A 189 4.50 -6.78 31.77
N CYS A 190 4.70 -7.84 31.00
CA CYS A 190 5.33 -7.82 29.68
C CYS A 190 4.61 -6.89 28.68
N LEU A 191 5.39 -6.20 27.84
CA LEU A 191 4.92 -5.55 26.61
C LEU A 191 3.82 -4.47 26.82
N MET A 192 3.71 -3.91 28.02
CA MET A 192 2.68 -2.91 28.33
C MET A 192 3.11 -1.49 27.95
N GLY A 193 4.39 -1.23 27.72
CA GLY A 193 4.95 0.06 27.27
C GLY A 193 4.64 0.37 25.81
N MET A 194 3.35 0.47 25.46
CA MET A 194 2.88 0.74 24.08
C MET A 194 2.06 2.03 23.99
N VAL A 195 2.07 2.65 22.80
CA VAL A 195 1.21 3.78 22.45
C VAL A 195 -0.27 3.44 22.65
N GLU A 196 -0.70 2.26 22.21
CA GLU A 196 -2.10 1.83 22.26
C GLU A 196 -2.62 1.69 23.70
N VAL A 197 -1.75 1.18 24.60
CA VAL A 197 -2.06 1.05 26.03
C VAL A 197 -2.12 2.43 26.67
N ALA A 198 -1.13 3.28 26.42
CA ALA A 198 -1.10 4.66 26.94
C ALA A 198 -2.29 5.48 26.43
N TYR A 199 -2.69 5.29 25.17
CA TYR A 199 -3.86 5.92 24.57
C TYR A 199 -5.15 5.49 25.27
N THR A 200 -5.30 4.19 25.52
CA THR A 200 -6.44 3.66 26.28
C THR A 200 -6.55 4.34 27.65
N LEU A 201 -5.45 4.50 28.39
CA LEU A 201 -5.47 5.19 29.68
C LEU A 201 -5.80 6.68 29.55
N SER A 202 -5.42 7.34 28.44
CA SER A 202 -5.77 8.74 28.16
C SER A 202 -7.29 8.93 27.96
N ARG A 203 -8.03 7.88 27.56
CA ARG A 203 -9.49 7.92 27.34
C ARG A 203 -10.31 7.80 28.63
N LEU A 204 -9.68 7.58 29.78
CA LEU A 204 -10.38 7.53 31.06
C LEU A 204 -11.07 8.86 31.40
N ASN A 205 -12.18 8.80 32.14
CA ASN A 205 -12.86 9.99 32.67
C ASN A 205 -11.95 10.83 33.60
N SER A 206 -11.00 10.17 34.25
CA SER A 206 -9.95 10.77 35.06
C SER A 206 -8.63 10.05 34.79
N PRO A 207 -7.92 10.40 33.70
CA PRO A 207 -6.67 9.75 33.33
C PRO A 207 -5.61 9.86 34.43
N PRO A 208 -4.73 8.86 34.57
CA PRO A 208 -3.57 8.98 35.43
C PRO A 208 -2.64 10.09 34.94
N ASP A 209 -1.78 10.57 35.83
CA ASP A 209 -0.72 11.52 35.45
C ASP A 209 0.38 10.78 34.67
N TYR A 210 0.75 9.59 35.13
CA TYR A 210 1.83 8.79 34.55
C TYR A 210 1.43 7.32 34.38
N MET A 211 2.03 6.71 33.36
CA MET A 211 2.06 5.27 33.19
C MET A 211 3.50 4.76 33.32
N VAL A 212 3.68 3.55 33.84
CA VAL A 212 4.99 2.88 33.87
C VAL A 212 4.85 1.47 33.31
N GLY A 213 5.70 1.10 32.35
CA GLY A 213 5.62 -0.20 31.66
C GLY A 213 6.86 -0.50 30.80
N SER A 214 7.02 -1.78 30.46
CA SER A 214 8.12 -2.29 29.63
C SER A 214 7.68 -2.48 28.18
N GLU A 215 8.54 -2.12 27.24
CA GLU A 215 8.37 -2.46 25.82
C GLU A 215 8.74 -3.92 25.55
N GLU A 216 9.62 -4.51 26.36
CA GLU A 216 10.10 -5.89 26.33
C GLU A 216 9.30 -6.80 27.28
N VAL A 217 9.45 -8.12 27.11
CA VAL A 217 9.01 -9.10 28.10
C VAL A 217 9.76 -8.93 29.44
N GLU A 218 9.04 -8.96 30.55
CA GLU A 218 9.62 -8.81 31.88
C GLU A 218 10.10 -10.19 32.42
N PRO A 219 11.25 -10.27 33.13
CA PRO A 219 11.63 -11.47 33.84
C PRO A 219 10.65 -11.75 34.99
N GLY A 220 10.42 -13.03 35.31
CA GLY A 220 9.45 -13.41 36.34
C GLY A 220 9.69 -12.82 37.73
N ASN A 221 10.90 -12.35 38.06
CA ASN A 221 11.18 -11.67 39.33
C ASN A 221 10.54 -10.26 39.42
N GLY A 222 9.99 -9.71 38.33
CA GLY A 222 9.29 -8.44 38.34
C GLY A 222 10.12 -7.25 38.84
N TRP A 223 9.47 -6.36 39.58
CA TRP A 223 10.07 -5.13 40.09
C TRP A 223 10.79 -5.32 41.42
N PRO A 224 11.90 -4.58 41.69
CA PRO A 224 12.53 -4.56 43.02
C PRO A 224 11.69 -3.72 44.00
N TYR A 225 10.60 -4.29 44.51
CA TYR A 225 9.62 -3.58 45.33
C TYR A 225 10.24 -3.00 46.59
N ASP A 226 11.20 -3.72 47.18
CA ASP A 226 11.89 -3.27 48.38
C ASP A 226 12.67 -1.97 48.15
N ASP A 227 13.44 -1.84 47.06
CA ASP A 227 14.23 -0.66 46.72
C ASP A 227 13.33 0.53 46.35
N ILE A 228 12.28 0.30 45.57
CA ILE A 228 11.31 1.33 45.16
C ILE A 228 10.56 1.87 46.38
N LEU A 229 10.00 0.99 47.23
CA LEU A 229 9.24 1.40 48.41
C LEU A 229 10.13 2.05 49.46
N ASN A 230 11.40 1.63 49.61
CA ASN A 230 12.34 2.28 50.52
C ASN A 230 12.59 3.75 50.14
N GLU A 231 12.73 4.08 48.86
CA GLU A 231 12.86 5.48 48.41
C GLU A 231 11.61 6.29 48.79
N LEU A 232 10.42 5.76 48.52
CA LEU A 232 9.16 6.41 48.87
C LEU A 232 9.01 6.61 50.38
N LYS A 233 9.46 5.66 51.18
CA LYS A 233 9.43 5.78 52.64
C LYS A 233 10.35 6.86 53.19
N THR A 234 11.52 7.04 52.59
CA THR A 234 12.43 8.11 53.01
C THR A 234 11.90 9.48 52.64
N ASN A 235 11.01 9.55 51.64
CA ASN A 235 10.32 10.77 51.22
C ASN A 235 8.81 10.53 50.99
N PRO A 236 8.00 10.39 52.06
CA PRO A 236 6.56 10.11 51.92
C PRO A 236 5.80 11.17 51.12
N THR A 237 6.32 12.40 51.05
CA THR A 237 5.73 13.50 50.29
C THR A 237 6.14 13.51 48.81
N MET A 238 6.78 12.45 48.30
CA MET A 238 7.25 12.37 46.92
C MET A 238 6.12 12.73 45.92
N GLU A 239 6.43 13.55 44.93
CA GLU A 239 5.48 13.88 43.86
C GLU A 239 5.38 12.73 42.85
N PRO A 240 4.20 12.50 42.24
CA PRO A 240 4.00 11.38 41.32
C PRO A 240 5.03 11.28 40.21
N LEU A 241 5.46 12.42 39.63
CA LEU A 241 6.53 12.46 38.62
C LEU A 241 7.82 11.80 39.12
N ASN A 242 8.26 12.14 40.34
CA ASN A 242 9.51 11.61 40.87
C ASN A 242 9.40 10.11 41.18
N LEU A 243 8.23 9.65 41.62
CA LEU A 243 7.98 8.22 41.86
C LEU A 243 7.94 7.44 40.55
N ALA A 244 7.21 7.93 39.54
CA ALA A 244 7.20 7.30 38.22
C ALA A 244 8.60 7.27 37.60
N SER A 245 9.35 8.38 37.66
CA SER A 245 10.68 8.48 37.07
C SER A 245 11.77 7.63 37.74
N LEU A 246 11.59 7.21 39.00
CA LEU A 246 12.61 6.39 39.68
C LEU A 246 12.53 4.91 39.30
N ILE A 247 11.34 4.43 38.96
CA ILE A 247 11.08 3.00 38.74
C ILE A 247 11.93 2.43 37.59
N PRO A 248 11.99 3.04 36.37
CA PRO A 248 12.77 2.48 35.28
C PRO A 248 14.22 2.20 35.61
N GLY A 249 14.89 3.15 36.24
CA GLY A 249 16.30 3.01 36.61
C GLY A 249 16.53 1.96 37.71
N LYS A 250 15.59 1.80 38.64
CA LYS A 250 15.65 0.80 39.71
C LYS A 250 15.44 -0.61 39.16
N TYR A 251 14.41 -0.78 38.32
CA TYR A 251 14.12 -2.03 37.63
C TYR A 251 15.32 -2.50 36.81
N THR A 252 15.82 -1.68 35.89
CA THR A 252 16.95 -2.06 35.03
C THR A 252 18.23 -2.33 35.82
N ALA A 253 18.44 -1.65 36.96
CA ALA A 253 19.60 -1.91 37.84
C ALA A 253 19.50 -3.23 38.64
N ALA A 254 18.31 -3.80 38.81
CA ALA A 254 18.10 -5.07 39.48
C ALA A 254 18.54 -6.27 38.61
N TYR A 255 18.64 -6.08 37.30
CA TYR A 255 18.95 -7.14 36.35
C TYR A 255 20.41 -7.11 35.84
N PRO A 256 20.96 -8.28 35.42
CA PRO A 256 22.25 -8.32 34.74
C PRO A 256 22.23 -7.49 33.45
N SER A 257 23.35 -6.82 33.15
CA SER A 257 23.44 -5.93 31.98
C SER A 257 23.23 -6.60 30.63
N ASP A 258 23.36 -7.93 30.57
CA ASP A 258 23.18 -8.77 29.38
C ASP A 258 21.80 -9.42 29.28
N ARG A 259 20.90 -9.14 30.24
CA ARG A 259 19.50 -9.53 30.19
C ARG A 259 18.70 -8.39 29.56
N GLY A 260 18.06 -8.63 28.42
CA GLY A 260 17.12 -7.68 27.81
C GLY A 260 16.00 -7.34 28.78
N VAL A 261 15.97 -6.09 29.23
CA VAL A 261 14.90 -5.48 30.03
C VAL A 261 14.79 -4.01 29.61
N THR A 262 13.57 -3.51 29.63
CA THR A 262 13.22 -2.10 29.35
C THR A 262 12.22 -1.64 30.39
N GLN A 263 12.22 -0.37 30.75
CA GLN A 263 11.12 0.24 31.48
C GLN A 263 11.07 1.73 31.16
N ALA A 264 9.88 2.30 31.15
CA ALA A 264 9.70 3.72 30.93
C ALA A 264 8.51 4.27 31.72
N ALA A 265 8.66 5.53 32.12
CA ALA A 265 7.61 6.35 32.68
C ALA A 265 7.11 7.33 31.62
N ILE A 266 5.81 7.30 31.36
CA ILE A 266 5.12 7.96 30.24
C ILE A 266 4.15 9.00 30.80
N ASP A 267 4.19 10.23 30.31
CA ASP A 267 3.23 11.30 30.64
C ASP A 267 1.94 11.13 29.82
N ILE A 268 0.90 10.62 30.47
CA ILE A 268 -0.40 10.34 29.82
C ILE A 268 -1.09 11.62 29.34
N GLY A 269 -0.77 12.77 29.95
CA GLY A 269 -1.30 14.07 29.52
C GLY A 269 -0.83 14.52 28.14
N LYS A 270 0.17 13.85 27.55
CA LYS A 270 0.75 14.19 26.24
C LYS A 270 0.44 13.18 25.14
N ILE A 271 -0.25 12.09 25.46
CA ILE A 271 -0.48 10.99 24.51
C ILE A 271 -1.36 11.41 23.34
N ASP A 272 -2.33 12.31 23.53
CA ASP A 272 -3.19 12.80 22.44
C ASP A 272 -2.38 13.57 21.38
N ASP A 273 -1.46 14.43 21.83
CA ASP A 273 -0.58 15.20 20.94
C ASP A 273 0.46 14.30 20.25
N LEU A 274 0.94 13.24 20.92
CA LEU A 274 1.79 12.23 20.30
C LEU A 274 1.02 11.48 19.21
N SER A 275 -0.21 11.08 19.50
CA SER A 275 -1.06 10.34 18.55
C SER A 275 -1.37 11.17 17.31
N GLN A 276 -1.59 12.48 17.44
CA GLN A 276 -1.74 13.36 16.28
C GLN A 276 -0.47 13.40 15.40
N LYS A 277 0.73 13.30 15.98
CA LYS A 277 1.98 13.26 15.22
C LYS A 277 2.19 11.92 14.54
N ILE A 278 1.76 10.84 15.18
CA ILE A 278 1.76 9.51 14.59
C ILE A 278 0.77 9.47 13.42
N ASP A 279 -0.41 10.09 13.57
CA ASP A 279 -1.40 10.25 12.50
C ASP A 279 -0.84 11.07 11.31
N ASP A 280 -0.13 12.17 11.59
CA ASP A 280 0.56 12.94 10.54
C ASP A 280 1.61 12.07 9.81
N LEU A 281 2.37 11.25 10.55
CA LEU A 281 3.35 10.30 9.99
C LEU A 281 2.68 9.18 9.18
N ALA A 282 1.58 8.61 9.66
CA ALA A 282 0.81 7.58 8.97
C ALA A 282 0.35 8.08 7.60
N ASN A 283 -0.21 9.29 7.59
CA ASN A 283 -0.59 9.96 6.34
C ASN A 283 0.61 10.20 5.41
N ALA A 284 1.79 10.55 5.94
CA ALA A 284 2.99 10.68 5.12
C ALA A 284 3.45 9.34 4.53
N ILE A 285 3.43 8.27 5.33
CA ILE A 285 3.75 6.89 4.92
C ILE A 285 2.85 6.44 3.76
N SER A 286 1.52 6.56 3.91
CA SER A 286 0.55 6.16 2.87
C SER A 286 0.72 6.91 1.55
N ASN A 287 1.28 8.13 1.58
CA ASN A 287 1.47 8.97 0.40
C ASN A 287 2.92 9.01 -0.11
N SER A 288 3.83 8.29 0.54
CA SER A 288 5.25 8.30 0.19
C SER A 288 5.50 7.58 -1.13
N ALA A 289 6.45 8.10 -1.91
CA ALA A 289 6.98 7.42 -3.08
C ALA A 289 8.06 6.37 -2.73
N ASN A 290 8.47 6.27 -1.46
CA ASN A 290 9.60 5.46 -1.00
C ASN A 290 9.12 4.28 -0.13
N SER A 291 8.12 3.53 -0.61
CA SER A 291 7.49 2.46 0.20
C SER A 291 8.42 1.28 0.49
N SER A 292 9.43 1.01 -0.36
CA SER A 292 10.51 0.03 -0.08
C SER A 292 11.27 0.41 1.18
N GLU A 293 11.75 1.66 1.26
CA GLU A 293 12.55 2.16 2.36
C GLU A 293 11.73 2.23 3.66
N ILE A 294 10.43 2.51 3.56
CA ILE A 294 9.52 2.44 4.70
C ILE A 294 9.34 0.98 5.16
N LEU A 295 9.12 0.04 4.25
CA LEU A 295 8.99 -1.38 4.59
C LEU A 295 10.26 -1.91 5.26
N ASP A 296 11.43 -1.54 4.74
CA ASP A 296 12.72 -1.84 5.37
C ASP A 296 12.81 -1.25 6.79
N ALA A 297 12.30 -0.04 7.01
CA ALA A 297 12.26 0.57 8.34
C ALA A 297 11.39 -0.25 9.32
N PHE A 298 10.19 -0.68 8.90
CA PHE A 298 9.32 -1.55 9.71
C PHE A 298 9.96 -2.91 10.03
N GLN A 299 10.76 -3.46 9.11
CA GLN A 299 11.41 -4.76 9.31
C GLN A 299 12.70 -4.70 10.15
N THR A 300 13.31 -3.51 10.26
CA THR A 300 14.63 -3.34 10.89
C THR A 300 14.62 -2.53 12.17
N ALA A 301 13.53 -1.80 12.45
CA ALA A 301 13.34 -1.14 13.73
C ALA A 301 13.48 -2.12 14.90
N GLN A 302 13.98 -1.62 16.03
CA GLN A 302 14.03 -2.36 17.28
C GLN A 302 12.65 -2.96 17.58
N SER A 303 12.64 -4.25 17.84
CA SER A 303 11.46 -5.01 18.26
C SER A 303 11.82 -5.92 19.43
N TYR A 304 10.83 -6.62 19.98
CA TYR A 304 10.95 -7.28 21.28
C TYR A 304 10.79 -8.79 21.20
N TYR A 305 11.20 -9.50 22.25
CA TYR A 305 11.33 -10.95 22.21
C TYR A 305 10.00 -11.65 21.92
N GLY A 306 9.89 -12.26 20.74
CA GLY A 306 8.67 -12.95 20.29
C GLY A 306 7.63 -12.04 19.62
N HIS A 307 7.92 -10.73 19.51
CA HIS A 307 7.03 -9.70 18.99
C HIS A 307 7.80 -8.78 18.03
N SER A 308 8.11 -9.30 16.83
CA SER A 308 8.76 -8.53 15.76
C SER A 308 7.92 -7.37 15.24
N ASP A 309 6.63 -7.38 15.59
CA ASP A 309 5.62 -6.42 15.19
C ASP A 309 5.35 -5.35 16.24
N TYR A 310 6.00 -5.40 17.41
CA TYR A 310 5.98 -4.31 18.39
C TYR A 310 7.29 -3.54 18.21
N LEU A 311 7.19 -2.37 17.60
CA LEU A 311 8.34 -1.59 17.13
C LEU A 311 8.61 -0.44 18.09
N ASP A 312 9.86 -0.20 18.45
CA ASP A 312 10.26 1.03 19.14
C ASP A 312 9.93 2.24 18.24
N LEU A 313 9.01 3.09 18.69
CA LEU A 313 8.47 4.16 17.84
C LEU A 313 9.55 5.18 17.47
N TYR A 314 10.47 5.48 18.39
CA TYR A 314 11.55 6.42 18.14
C TYR A 314 12.51 5.88 17.09
N ASN A 315 12.96 4.63 17.23
CA ASN A 315 13.92 4.00 16.33
C ASN A 315 13.32 3.78 14.95
N LEU A 316 12.05 3.39 14.85
CA LEU A 316 11.32 3.37 13.58
C LEU A 316 11.36 4.73 12.90
N CYS A 317 11.01 5.79 13.62
CA CYS A 317 11.05 7.16 13.09
C CYS A 317 12.47 7.61 12.75
N GLU A 318 13.49 7.18 13.48
CA GLU A 318 14.89 7.50 13.19
C GLU A 318 15.34 6.89 11.86
N ILE A 319 14.96 5.64 11.59
CA ILE A 319 15.26 4.97 10.32
C ILE A 319 14.51 5.66 9.16
N ILE A 320 13.22 5.98 9.35
CA ILE A 320 12.42 6.73 8.35
C ILE A 320 13.05 8.11 8.09
N TYR A 321 13.38 8.87 9.13
CA TYR A 321 14.03 10.18 9.02
C TYR A 321 15.34 10.13 8.23
N GLN A 322 16.12 9.05 8.35
CA GLN A 322 17.39 8.91 7.65
C GLN A 322 17.26 8.50 6.17
N ASN A 323 16.20 7.77 5.82
CA ASN A 323 16.12 7.06 4.53
C ASN A 323 14.91 7.45 3.67
N VAL A 324 13.94 8.18 4.19
CA VAL A 324 12.66 8.50 3.53
C VAL A 324 12.46 10.02 3.46
N PRO A 325 12.96 10.70 2.40
CA PRO A 325 13.00 12.16 2.34
C PRO A 325 11.62 12.84 2.41
N ASP A 326 10.56 12.18 1.92
CA ASP A 326 9.20 12.70 1.91
C ASP A 326 8.41 12.43 3.20
N CYS A 327 8.98 11.70 4.17
CA CYS A 327 8.44 11.52 5.54
C CYS A 327 9.35 12.13 6.62
N GLU A 328 10.46 12.78 6.25
CA GLU A 328 11.48 13.30 7.18
C GLU A 328 10.88 14.25 8.24
N VAL A 329 9.95 15.12 7.84
CA VAL A 329 9.38 16.17 8.71
C VAL A 329 8.51 15.55 9.81
N GLU A 330 7.63 14.63 9.42
CA GLU A 330 6.68 13.95 10.29
C GLU A 330 7.42 13.00 11.24
N ALA A 331 8.38 12.22 10.74
CA ALA A 331 9.24 11.36 11.56
C ALA A 331 10.03 12.18 12.59
N SER A 332 10.61 13.33 12.18
CA SER A 332 11.32 14.23 13.09
C SER A 332 10.41 14.84 14.16
N ALA A 333 9.14 15.09 13.83
CA ALA A 333 8.16 15.61 14.77
C ALA A 333 7.81 14.58 15.85
N VAL A 334 7.67 13.30 15.49
CA VAL A 334 7.47 12.19 16.44
C VAL A 334 8.69 12.04 17.34
N ILE A 335 9.90 11.91 16.78
CA ILE A 335 11.18 11.83 17.51
C ILE A 335 11.30 12.93 18.56
N SER A 336 11.06 14.17 18.15
CA SER A 336 11.18 15.34 19.03
C SER A 336 10.18 15.28 20.18
N TYR A 337 8.96 14.81 19.91
CA TYR A 337 7.88 14.80 20.90
C TYR A 337 7.95 13.61 21.86
N ILE A 338 8.49 12.45 21.44
CA ILE A 338 8.76 11.32 22.36
C ILE A 338 9.62 11.78 23.53
N SER A 339 10.64 12.61 23.28
CA SER A 339 11.50 13.16 24.34
C SER A 339 10.75 14.05 25.36
N GLU A 340 9.54 14.51 25.02
CA GLU A 340 8.65 15.21 25.93
C GLU A 340 7.66 14.28 26.65
N VAL A 341 7.23 13.20 25.99
CA VAL A 341 6.26 12.21 26.50
C VAL A 341 6.92 11.28 27.53
N ILE A 342 8.16 10.86 27.26
CA ILE A 342 8.91 9.94 28.12
C ILE A 342 9.61 10.74 29.21
N VAL A 343 9.14 10.61 30.46
CA VAL A 343 9.69 11.36 31.60
C VAL A 343 10.89 10.66 32.24
N ALA A 344 10.99 9.34 32.08
CA ALA A 344 12.18 8.56 32.38
C ALA A 344 12.14 7.27 31.57
N GLU A 345 13.30 6.78 31.16
CA GLU A 345 13.47 5.54 30.42
C GLU A 345 14.78 4.89 30.88
N SER A 346 14.79 3.56 30.92
CA SER A 346 16.01 2.79 31.12
C SER A 346 15.89 1.40 30.51
N HIS A 347 16.87 1.02 29.71
CA HIS A 347 17.01 -0.32 29.14
C HIS A 347 18.41 -0.92 29.39
N SER A 348 18.50 -2.24 29.22
CA SER A 348 19.77 -2.96 29.33
C SER A 348 20.74 -2.62 28.20
N PRO A 349 22.02 -2.38 28.50
CA PRO A 349 23.00 -1.97 27.50
C PRO A 349 23.55 -3.12 26.62
N GLN A 350 23.25 -4.39 26.94
CA GLN A 350 23.76 -5.58 26.24
C GLN A 350 22.72 -6.71 26.15
N GLY A 351 21.45 -6.35 25.98
CA GLY A 351 20.31 -7.28 26.03
C GLY A 351 19.59 -7.51 24.70
N GLY A 352 20.03 -6.89 23.60
CA GLY A 352 19.29 -6.88 22.33
C GLY A 352 18.16 -5.85 22.28
N VAL A 353 18.17 -4.90 23.21
CA VAL A 353 17.16 -3.82 23.38
C VAL A 353 17.82 -2.43 23.39
N GLU A 354 19.04 -2.32 22.84
CA GLU A 354 19.88 -1.11 22.95
C GLU A 354 19.33 0.11 22.20
N ASN A 355 18.35 -0.08 21.32
CA ASN A 355 17.69 1.00 20.58
C ASN A 355 16.27 1.27 21.12
N SER A 356 15.98 0.88 22.37
CA SER A 356 14.71 1.17 23.02
C SER A 356 14.67 2.59 23.57
N HIS A 357 13.53 3.27 23.44
CA HIS A 357 13.31 4.66 23.80
C HIS A 357 12.03 4.87 24.63
N GLY A 358 11.42 3.78 25.10
CA GLY A 358 10.46 3.77 26.19
C GLY A 358 8.99 3.76 25.76
N ILE A 359 8.69 3.70 24.46
CA ILE A 359 7.33 3.43 23.99
C ILE A 359 7.33 2.79 22.60
N SER A 360 6.69 1.63 22.53
CA SER A 360 6.51 0.87 21.29
C SER A 360 5.17 1.16 20.62
N ILE A 361 5.06 0.80 19.35
CA ILE A 361 3.84 0.87 18.53
C ILE A 361 3.67 -0.44 17.74
N TYR A 362 2.43 -0.84 17.47
CA TYR A 362 2.14 -2.00 16.62
C TYR A 362 2.48 -1.74 15.14
N GLY A 363 3.09 -2.72 14.47
CA GLY A 363 3.60 -2.60 13.10
C GLY A 363 3.50 -3.86 12.26
N GLU A 364 2.56 -4.77 12.56
CA GLU A 364 2.28 -5.94 11.71
C GLU A 364 1.70 -5.51 10.36
N LEU A 365 2.14 -6.18 9.28
CA LEU A 365 1.73 -5.90 7.91
C LEU A 365 1.17 -7.18 7.26
N PRO A 366 -0.15 -7.29 6.99
CA PRO A 366 -1.23 -6.37 7.35
C PRO A 366 -1.60 -6.47 8.85
N PRO A 367 -2.28 -5.46 9.42
CA PRO A 367 -2.67 -5.50 10.82
C PRO A 367 -3.65 -6.64 11.13
N GLU A 368 -3.57 -7.18 12.36
CA GLU A 368 -4.54 -8.17 12.86
C GLU A 368 -5.95 -7.56 12.91
N SER A 369 -6.98 -8.35 12.56
CA SER A 369 -8.37 -7.87 12.45
C SER A 369 -8.97 -7.29 13.73
N ASP A 370 -8.39 -7.58 14.89
CA ASP A 370 -8.85 -7.06 16.16
C ASP A 370 -8.32 -5.64 16.45
N TYR A 371 -7.26 -5.20 15.75
CA TYR A 371 -6.62 -3.90 15.94
C TYR A 371 -7.57 -2.73 15.62
N ASP A 372 -8.39 -2.85 14.57
CA ASP A 372 -9.42 -1.88 14.16
C ASP A 372 -10.45 -1.56 15.27
N ASN A 373 -10.52 -2.37 16.34
CA ASN A 373 -11.42 -2.14 17.47
C ASN A 373 -10.82 -1.29 18.58
N LEU A 374 -9.57 -0.85 18.47
CA LEU A 374 -8.93 0.05 19.44
C LEU A 374 -9.31 1.50 19.15
N ASP A 375 -9.47 2.29 20.22
CA ASP A 375 -9.72 3.73 20.09
C ASP A 375 -8.57 4.44 19.35
N PHE A 376 -7.32 3.97 19.49
CA PHE A 376 -6.16 4.53 18.78
C PHE A 376 -6.25 4.33 17.26
N ALA A 377 -6.56 3.12 16.80
CA ALA A 377 -6.78 2.84 15.38
C ALA A 377 -7.98 3.66 14.87
N ALA A 378 -9.09 3.68 15.60
CA ALA A 378 -10.29 4.42 15.19
C ALA A 378 -10.11 5.96 15.12
N ASP A 379 -9.20 6.53 15.92
CA ASP A 379 -8.95 7.97 16.01
C ASP A 379 -7.72 8.44 15.18
N THR A 380 -6.99 7.53 14.54
CA THR A 380 -5.82 7.84 13.68
C THR A 380 -5.94 7.16 12.32
N THR A 381 -4.97 7.36 11.43
CA THR A 381 -4.85 6.62 10.16
C THR A 381 -3.71 5.59 10.16
N TRP A 382 -3.27 5.14 11.34
CA TRP A 382 -2.13 4.24 11.46
C TRP A 382 -2.40 2.87 10.85
N ASP A 383 -3.57 2.28 11.11
CA ASP A 383 -3.96 0.99 10.55
C ASP A 383 -4.16 1.04 9.03
N GLU A 384 -4.69 2.15 8.48
CA GLU A 384 -4.69 2.34 7.02
C GLU A 384 -3.28 2.37 6.45
N ALA A 385 -2.33 3.04 7.10
CA ALA A 385 -0.93 3.05 6.66
C ALA A 385 -0.29 1.64 6.69
N LEU A 386 -0.61 0.83 7.71
CA LEU A 386 -0.18 -0.58 7.75
C LEU A 386 -0.80 -1.40 6.61
N VAL A 387 -2.08 -1.18 6.28
CA VAL A 387 -2.75 -1.85 5.16
C VAL A 387 -2.17 -1.40 3.82
N ASP A 388 -1.92 -0.11 3.63
CA ASP A 388 -1.34 0.44 2.41
C ASP A 388 0.06 -0.13 2.16
N LEU A 389 0.89 -0.19 3.21
CA LEU A 389 2.20 -0.84 3.16
C LEU A 389 2.09 -2.34 2.86
N ALA A 390 1.11 -3.04 3.45
CA ALA A 390 0.93 -4.47 3.25
C ALA A 390 0.35 -4.85 1.87
N THR A 391 -0.37 -3.94 1.22
CA THR A 391 -1.06 -4.20 -0.07
C THR A 391 -0.32 -3.64 -1.28
N GLY A 392 0.68 -2.78 -1.07
CA GLY A 392 1.51 -2.20 -2.12
C GLY A 392 0.78 -1.15 -2.97
N THR A 393 1.53 -0.49 -3.86
CA THR A 393 0.95 0.53 -4.74
C THR A 393 0.11 -0.10 -5.87
N PRO A 394 -1.01 0.50 -6.30
CA PRO A 394 -1.80 -0.05 -7.40
C PRO A 394 -0.99 -0.24 -8.68
N PRO A 395 -1.28 -1.27 -9.52
CA PRO A 395 -0.63 -1.44 -10.81
C PRO A 395 -0.67 -0.16 -11.65
N GLN A 396 0.50 0.27 -12.11
CA GLN A 396 0.66 1.51 -12.89
C GLN A 396 0.70 1.22 -14.40
N ASN A 397 0.55 2.29 -15.18
CA ASN A 397 0.62 2.32 -16.64
C ASN A 397 -0.13 1.18 -17.34
N VAL A 398 -1.26 0.76 -16.77
CA VAL A 398 -2.13 -0.26 -17.37
C VAL A 398 -2.54 0.18 -18.77
N VAL A 399 -2.39 -0.72 -19.74
CA VAL A 399 -2.79 -0.53 -21.13
C VAL A 399 -3.79 -1.61 -21.51
N ALA A 400 -4.83 -1.22 -22.25
CA ALA A 400 -5.74 -2.16 -22.91
C ALA A 400 -5.64 -2.02 -24.43
N GLY A 401 -5.21 -3.09 -25.09
CA GLY A 401 -5.08 -3.15 -26.54
C GLY A 401 -6.43 -2.98 -27.24
N ASP A 402 -6.66 -1.81 -27.82
CA ASP A 402 -7.91 -1.51 -28.55
C ASP A 402 -7.89 -2.07 -29.97
N GLY A 403 -9.00 -2.61 -30.47
CA GLY A 403 -9.15 -2.98 -31.88
C GLY A 403 -8.56 -4.33 -32.32
N PHE A 404 -8.08 -5.16 -31.39
CA PHE A 404 -7.70 -6.55 -31.65
C PHE A 404 -8.91 -7.42 -31.95
N ASN A 405 -8.72 -8.51 -32.70
CA ASN A 405 -9.83 -9.36 -33.12
C ASN A 405 -10.18 -10.40 -32.07
N GLY A 406 -11.33 -10.24 -31.42
CA GLY A 406 -11.86 -11.22 -30.48
C GLY A 406 -11.08 -11.31 -29.17
N MET A 407 -10.20 -10.36 -28.90
CA MET A 407 -9.39 -10.31 -27.68
C MET A 407 -9.12 -8.87 -27.24
N VAL A 408 -8.76 -8.70 -25.96
CA VAL A 408 -8.13 -7.50 -25.42
C VAL A 408 -6.87 -7.93 -24.68
N PRO A 409 -5.67 -7.71 -25.24
CA PRO A 409 -4.45 -7.87 -24.47
C PRO A 409 -4.29 -6.70 -23.50
N LEU A 410 -3.91 -7.01 -22.27
CA LEU A 410 -3.65 -6.09 -21.17
C LEU A 410 -2.19 -6.23 -20.77
N THR A 411 -1.55 -5.10 -20.50
CA THR A 411 -0.19 -5.02 -19.95
C THR A 411 -0.16 -3.95 -18.87
N TRP A 412 0.71 -4.09 -17.88
CA TRP A 412 0.92 -3.11 -16.81
C TRP A 412 2.34 -3.21 -16.29
N ASP A 413 2.71 -2.23 -15.46
CA ASP A 413 4.04 -2.17 -14.85
C ASP A 413 4.10 -3.01 -13.57
N PRO A 414 5.31 -3.48 -13.20
CA PRO A 414 5.48 -4.21 -11.97
C PRO A 414 5.18 -3.34 -10.78
N PHE A 415 4.82 -4.01 -9.69
CA PHE A 415 4.79 -3.32 -8.41
C PHE A 415 6.18 -2.79 -8.11
N GLU A 416 6.31 -1.47 -8.08
CA GLU A 416 7.45 -0.85 -7.43
C GLU A 416 7.43 -1.34 -5.97
N ASN A 417 8.51 -1.97 -5.52
CA ASN A 417 8.84 -2.26 -4.11
C ASN A 417 8.39 -3.62 -3.53
N GLN A 418 7.27 -4.19 -3.96
CA GLN A 418 6.85 -5.53 -3.50
C GLN A 418 6.06 -6.29 -4.57
N GLU A 419 6.70 -7.31 -5.15
CA GLU A 419 6.05 -8.20 -6.11
C GLU A 419 4.82 -8.87 -5.50
N PRO A 420 3.63 -8.72 -6.11
CA PRO A 420 2.44 -9.39 -5.62
C PRO A 420 2.55 -10.90 -5.85
N ASP A 421 1.90 -11.66 -4.98
CA ASP A 421 1.75 -13.11 -5.14
C ASP A 421 1.06 -13.43 -6.48
N TYR A 422 0.10 -12.59 -6.87
CA TYR A 422 -0.59 -12.64 -8.15
C TYR A 422 -1.40 -11.36 -8.38
N TYR A 423 -1.76 -11.08 -9.63
CA TYR A 423 -2.68 -10.00 -9.98
C TYR A 423 -4.10 -10.52 -10.18
N LYS A 424 -5.09 -9.68 -9.90
CA LYS A 424 -6.49 -9.90 -10.26
C LYS A 424 -6.92 -8.91 -11.33
N VAL A 425 -7.44 -9.45 -12.44
CA VAL A 425 -7.95 -8.67 -13.57
C VAL A 425 -9.47 -8.61 -13.49
N TYR A 426 -9.99 -7.40 -13.43
CA TYR A 426 -11.41 -7.12 -13.33
C TYR A 426 -11.93 -6.43 -14.58
N ARG A 427 -13.16 -6.75 -15.00
CA ARG A 427 -13.78 -6.23 -16.22
C ARG A 427 -15.21 -5.77 -16.00
N SER A 428 -15.61 -4.71 -16.70
CA SER A 428 -16.98 -4.19 -16.77
C SER A 428 -17.37 -3.82 -18.21
N GLN A 429 -18.66 -3.86 -18.52
CA GLN A 429 -19.21 -3.27 -19.76
C GLN A 429 -19.70 -1.82 -19.57
N LEU A 430 -19.59 -1.30 -18.36
CA LEU A 430 -19.98 0.05 -17.95
C LEU A 430 -18.76 0.77 -17.37
N SER A 431 -18.49 1.98 -17.85
CA SER A 431 -17.45 2.83 -17.27
C SER A 431 -17.78 3.12 -15.79
N GLY A 432 -16.82 2.91 -14.90
CA GLY A 432 -16.99 3.03 -13.45
C GLY A 432 -17.55 1.78 -12.76
N GLY A 433 -17.76 0.67 -13.50
CA GLY A 433 -18.25 -0.59 -12.93
C GLY A 433 -19.78 -0.76 -12.95
N PRO A 434 -20.31 -1.78 -12.23
CA PRO A 434 -19.59 -2.73 -11.38
C PRO A 434 -18.64 -3.64 -12.18
N TYR A 435 -17.53 -4.05 -11.58
CA TYR A 435 -16.55 -4.93 -12.21
C TYR A 435 -16.69 -6.37 -11.71
N GLU A 436 -16.40 -7.32 -12.61
CA GLU A 436 -16.35 -8.75 -12.33
C GLU A 436 -14.91 -9.25 -12.47
N LEU A 437 -14.47 -10.11 -11.55
CA LEU A 437 -13.19 -10.80 -11.64
C LEU A 437 -13.21 -11.75 -12.84
N ILE A 438 -12.26 -11.61 -13.77
CA ILE A 438 -12.17 -12.46 -14.96
C ILE A 438 -10.92 -13.35 -14.97
N ALA A 439 -9.85 -12.96 -14.26
CA ALA A 439 -8.63 -13.75 -14.19
C ALA A 439 -7.81 -13.45 -12.93
N SER A 440 -7.01 -14.43 -12.54
CA SER A 440 -5.89 -14.27 -11.60
C SER A 440 -4.60 -14.64 -12.34
N VAL A 441 -3.60 -13.77 -12.28
CA VAL A 441 -2.33 -13.89 -12.99
C VAL A 441 -1.22 -14.11 -11.97
N ASP A 442 -0.77 -15.36 -11.88
CA ASP A 442 0.25 -15.81 -10.91
C ASP A 442 1.66 -15.41 -11.38
N THR A 443 2.37 -14.64 -10.56
CA THR A 443 3.71 -14.13 -10.86
C THR A 443 4.78 -15.22 -10.77
N ALA A 444 4.64 -16.16 -9.83
CA ALA A 444 5.60 -17.24 -9.62
C ALA A 444 5.55 -18.33 -10.70
N SER A 445 4.41 -18.47 -11.39
CA SER A 445 4.21 -19.50 -12.42
C SER A 445 4.80 -19.15 -13.78
N ARG A 446 5.15 -17.87 -14.01
CA ARG A 446 5.65 -17.38 -15.30
C ARG A 446 7.16 -17.59 -15.37
N ASN A 447 7.61 -18.51 -16.24
CA ASN A 447 9.04 -18.82 -16.48
C ASN A 447 9.85 -17.67 -17.11
N TYR A 448 9.23 -16.50 -17.30
CA TYR A 448 9.82 -15.31 -17.90
C TYR A 448 9.56 -14.15 -16.93
N SER A 449 10.64 -13.51 -16.46
CA SER A 449 10.65 -12.58 -15.31
C SER A 449 9.91 -11.26 -15.52
N ASP A 450 9.36 -11.02 -16.72
CA ASP A 450 8.96 -9.68 -17.17
C ASP A 450 7.48 -9.61 -17.62
N ASN A 451 6.69 -10.64 -17.31
CA ASN A 451 5.36 -10.82 -17.89
C ASN A 451 4.23 -10.42 -16.95
N GLU A 452 3.82 -9.16 -17.03
CA GLU A 452 2.67 -8.59 -16.35
C GLU A 452 1.58 -8.24 -17.33
N ASP A 453 0.98 -9.32 -17.81
CA ASP A 453 0.06 -9.25 -18.91
C ASP A 453 -1.07 -10.27 -18.77
N TYR A 454 -2.14 -10.00 -19.50
CA TYR A 454 -3.25 -10.91 -19.62
C TYR A 454 -4.00 -10.66 -20.92
N VAL A 455 -4.37 -11.73 -21.62
CA VAL A 455 -5.19 -11.61 -22.84
C VAL A 455 -6.64 -12.04 -22.53
N ASP A 456 -7.56 -11.10 -22.52
CA ASP A 456 -9.00 -11.40 -22.41
C ASP A 456 -9.55 -11.82 -23.78
N GLU A 457 -9.64 -13.12 -24.01
CA GLU A 457 -10.26 -13.71 -25.22
C GLU A 457 -11.78 -13.86 -25.11
N ASN A 458 -12.37 -13.58 -23.94
CA ASN A 458 -13.81 -13.76 -23.69
C ASN A 458 -14.60 -12.48 -23.99
N VAL A 459 -14.30 -11.85 -25.12
CA VAL A 459 -14.85 -10.56 -25.55
C VAL A 459 -15.53 -10.65 -26.91
N ILE A 460 -16.47 -9.74 -27.16
CA ILE A 460 -17.19 -9.68 -28.44
C ILE A 460 -16.78 -8.42 -29.18
N ASN A 461 -16.36 -8.61 -30.43
CA ASN A 461 -16.03 -7.50 -31.34
C ASN A 461 -17.16 -6.45 -31.41
N GLY A 462 -16.78 -5.19 -31.25
CA GLY A 462 -17.67 -4.03 -31.31
C GLY A 462 -18.28 -3.59 -29.97
N PHE A 463 -18.07 -4.35 -28.89
CA PHE A 463 -18.38 -3.92 -27.52
C PHE A 463 -17.16 -3.32 -26.84
N THR A 464 -17.35 -2.20 -26.13
CA THR A 464 -16.30 -1.60 -25.30
C THR A 464 -16.33 -2.24 -23.92
N TYR A 465 -15.16 -2.63 -23.44
CA TYR A 465 -14.93 -3.19 -22.11
C TYR A 465 -14.00 -2.27 -21.31
N TYR A 466 -14.21 -2.21 -20.01
CA TYR A 466 -13.44 -1.41 -19.06
C TYR A 466 -12.73 -2.34 -18.08
N TYR A 467 -11.44 -2.09 -17.82
CA TYR A 467 -10.60 -2.95 -16.99
C TYR A 467 -9.96 -2.16 -15.86
N ILE A 468 -9.83 -2.83 -14.71
CA ILE A 468 -8.97 -2.42 -13.59
C ILE A 468 -8.18 -3.65 -13.13
N ILE A 469 -7.00 -3.42 -12.58
CA ILE A 469 -6.10 -4.48 -12.13
C ILE A 469 -5.72 -4.18 -10.68
N LYS A 470 -5.60 -5.22 -9.87
CA LYS A 470 -5.19 -5.15 -8.47
C LYS A 470 -4.10 -6.19 -8.24
N GLY A 471 -3.04 -5.84 -7.52
CA GLY A 471 -2.12 -6.86 -6.99
C GLY A 471 -2.72 -7.51 -5.76
N VAL A 472 -2.25 -8.70 -5.45
CA VAL A 472 -2.58 -9.41 -4.21
C VAL A 472 -1.31 -9.73 -3.48
N ILE A 473 -1.19 -9.22 -2.26
CA ILE A 473 -0.05 -9.44 -1.38
C ILE A 473 -0.57 -10.07 -0.10
N SER A 474 -0.07 -11.25 0.27
CA SER A 474 -0.48 -11.97 1.48
C SER A 474 -2.00 -12.18 1.58
N GLY A 475 -2.66 -12.32 0.42
CA GLY A 475 -4.11 -12.51 0.30
C GLY A 475 -4.96 -11.23 0.32
N GLN A 476 -4.37 -10.04 0.49
CA GLN A 476 -5.06 -8.75 0.46
C GLN A 476 -4.91 -8.07 -0.90
N GLU A 477 -5.97 -7.46 -1.42
CA GLU A 477 -5.94 -6.76 -2.70
C GLU A 477 -5.50 -5.30 -2.53
N SER A 478 -4.57 -4.85 -3.37
CA SER A 478 -4.24 -3.44 -3.52
C SER A 478 -5.45 -2.60 -3.94
N ASP A 479 -5.29 -1.28 -3.87
CA ASP A 479 -6.18 -0.37 -4.57
C ASP A 479 -6.18 -0.65 -6.09
N PRO A 480 -7.27 -0.36 -6.80
CA PRO A 480 -7.37 -0.63 -8.23
C PRO A 480 -6.50 0.33 -9.04
N SER A 481 -5.92 -0.18 -10.12
CA SER A 481 -5.28 0.62 -11.15
C SER A 481 -6.22 1.68 -11.73
N LYS A 482 -5.66 2.65 -12.45
CA LYS A 482 -6.46 3.54 -13.33
C LYS A 482 -7.27 2.68 -14.31
N GLN A 483 -8.55 3.00 -14.45
CA GLN A 483 -9.43 2.30 -15.39
C GLN A 483 -9.00 2.57 -16.84
N VAL A 484 -8.82 1.50 -17.62
CA VAL A 484 -8.64 1.56 -19.08
C VAL A 484 -9.79 0.93 -19.83
N SER A 485 -9.85 1.13 -21.14
CA SER A 485 -10.90 0.54 -21.97
C SER A 485 -10.43 0.15 -23.35
N ALA A 486 -11.00 -0.90 -23.90
CA ALA A 486 -10.75 -1.37 -25.26
C ALA A 486 -12.02 -1.87 -25.93
N THR A 487 -12.07 -1.73 -27.25
CA THR A 487 -13.14 -2.21 -28.14
C THR A 487 -12.53 -3.17 -29.18
N PRO A 488 -12.68 -4.49 -29.00
CA PRO A 488 -12.20 -5.47 -29.96
C PRO A 488 -12.89 -5.27 -31.33
N SER A 489 -12.18 -5.63 -32.40
CA SER A 489 -12.66 -5.45 -33.77
C SER A 489 -12.38 -6.69 -34.61
N ALA A 490 -13.41 -7.18 -35.31
CA ALA A 490 -13.31 -8.35 -36.20
C ALA A 490 -12.27 -8.20 -37.33
N ARG A 491 -11.82 -6.96 -37.56
CA ARG A 491 -10.76 -6.65 -38.52
C ARG A 491 -9.35 -6.94 -37.96
N GLY A 492 -9.16 -6.82 -36.65
CA GLY A 492 -7.85 -6.77 -36.02
C GLY A 492 -7.04 -5.52 -36.42
N LYS A 493 -5.79 -5.47 -35.95
CA LYS A 493 -4.79 -4.47 -36.33
C LYS A 493 -4.09 -4.92 -37.61
N VAL A 494 -4.10 -4.06 -38.63
CA VAL A 494 -3.50 -4.36 -39.93
C VAL A 494 -2.79 -3.12 -40.46
N LEU A 495 -1.51 -3.26 -40.80
CA LEU A 495 -0.70 -2.29 -41.54
C LEU A 495 -0.38 -2.88 -42.92
N TYR A 496 -0.56 -2.08 -43.96
CA TYR A 496 -0.12 -2.44 -45.30
C TYR A 496 1.19 -1.71 -45.56
N SER A 497 2.25 -2.41 -45.91
CA SER A 497 3.50 -1.75 -46.27
C SER A 497 3.32 -0.93 -47.56
N GLY A 498 4.14 0.12 -47.69
CA GLY A 498 4.39 0.76 -48.98
C GLY A 498 5.11 -0.17 -49.95
N TYR A 499 5.14 0.18 -51.24
CA TYR A 499 6.04 -0.46 -52.21
C TYR A 499 7.02 0.56 -52.80
N THR A 500 8.28 0.17 -52.96
CA THR A 500 9.27 0.97 -53.68
C THR A 500 9.95 0.17 -54.79
N SER A 501 10.13 0.82 -55.95
CA SER A 501 11.01 0.34 -57.02
C SER A 501 12.39 1.02 -56.96
N SER A 502 12.64 1.82 -55.93
CA SER A 502 13.86 2.60 -55.72
C SER A 502 14.19 2.52 -54.23
N PRO A 503 14.94 1.49 -53.81
CA PRO A 503 15.31 1.28 -52.42
C PRO A 503 15.86 2.54 -51.75
N PRO A 504 15.54 2.78 -50.46
CA PRO A 504 16.13 3.86 -49.70
C PRO A 504 17.64 3.59 -49.49
N THR A 505 18.40 4.66 -49.28
CA THR A 505 19.76 4.55 -48.76
C THR A 505 19.65 4.30 -47.26
N ILE A 506 20.34 3.28 -46.73
CA ILE A 506 20.33 2.98 -45.29
C ILE A 506 21.50 3.72 -44.66
N ASP A 507 21.33 5.02 -44.39
CA ASP A 507 22.36 5.90 -43.83
C ASP A 507 21.95 6.59 -42.52
N GLY A 508 20.79 6.22 -41.98
CA GLY A 508 20.24 6.75 -40.73
C GLY A 508 19.58 8.11 -40.91
N LYS A 509 19.17 8.47 -42.13
CA LYS A 509 18.53 9.78 -42.43
C LYS A 509 17.24 9.59 -43.20
N ILE A 510 16.14 9.89 -42.53
CA ILE A 510 14.81 9.69 -43.11
C ILE A 510 14.49 10.82 -44.10
N ASN A 511 14.85 10.63 -45.36
CA ASN A 511 14.57 11.58 -46.42
C ASN A 511 13.14 11.41 -46.97
N SER A 512 12.39 12.51 -47.01
CA SER A 512 11.00 12.50 -47.50
C SER A 512 10.81 11.94 -48.91
N GLU A 513 11.80 12.05 -49.80
CA GLU A 513 11.73 11.50 -51.17
C GLU A 513 12.00 10.00 -51.22
N GLU A 514 12.89 9.48 -50.36
CA GLU A 514 13.22 8.05 -50.27
C GLU A 514 12.06 7.27 -49.64
N TRP A 515 11.43 7.85 -48.62
CA TRP A 515 10.35 7.22 -47.85
C TRP A 515 8.94 7.64 -48.29
N LYS A 516 8.80 8.34 -49.43
CA LYS A 516 7.51 8.91 -49.90
C LYS A 516 6.38 7.90 -50.09
N ASN A 517 6.72 6.63 -50.35
CA ASN A 517 5.74 5.56 -50.58
C ASN A 517 5.46 4.74 -49.32
N ALA A 518 6.16 5.00 -48.22
CA ALA A 518 6.06 4.19 -47.01
C ALA A 518 4.74 4.45 -46.28
N ALA A 519 4.18 3.38 -45.74
CA ALA A 519 3.11 3.52 -44.77
C ALA A 519 3.68 4.13 -43.50
N LYS A 520 2.99 5.13 -42.95
CA LYS A 520 3.41 5.87 -41.76
C LYS A 520 2.41 5.61 -40.64
N VAL A 521 2.89 5.20 -39.47
CA VAL A 521 2.09 4.96 -38.27
C VAL A 521 2.74 5.61 -37.06
N ASP A 522 1.92 6.23 -36.21
CA ASP A 522 2.35 6.73 -34.91
C ASP A 522 2.38 5.57 -33.92
N ILE A 523 3.49 5.43 -33.22
CA ILE A 523 3.74 4.36 -32.27
C ILE A 523 3.98 4.88 -30.85
N ALA A 524 3.93 6.19 -30.59
CA ALA A 524 4.23 6.75 -29.28
C ALA A 524 3.33 6.20 -28.17
N LEU A 525 3.91 5.95 -26.99
CA LEU A 525 3.18 5.63 -25.76
C LEU A 525 3.01 6.89 -24.90
N TYR A 526 1.87 7.01 -24.21
CA TYR A 526 1.54 8.18 -23.40
C TYR A 526 2.19 8.08 -22.02
N LYS A 527 3.36 8.71 -21.83
CA LYS A 527 4.00 8.88 -20.51
C LYS A 527 3.79 10.33 -20.00
N GLY A 528 3.31 10.49 -18.78
CA GLY A 528 3.40 11.76 -18.03
C GLY A 528 2.65 13.00 -18.57
N GLY A 529 1.82 12.89 -19.59
CA GLY A 529 0.99 14.00 -20.07
C GLY A 529 1.60 14.89 -21.15
N VAL A 530 2.72 14.51 -21.76
CA VAL A 530 3.32 15.21 -22.90
C VAL A 530 3.31 14.29 -24.13
N GLU A 531 2.82 14.81 -25.25
CA GLU A 531 2.58 14.05 -26.49
C GLU A 531 3.68 14.38 -27.50
N TYR A 532 4.69 13.53 -27.59
CA TYR A 532 5.68 13.58 -28.67
C TYR A 532 5.47 12.37 -29.58
N PRO A 533 5.03 12.56 -30.84
CA PRO A 533 4.74 11.44 -31.72
C PRO A 533 6.02 10.76 -32.19
N ILE A 534 6.03 9.43 -32.19
CA ILE A 534 7.12 8.60 -32.73
C ILE A 534 6.58 7.91 -33.97
N TYR A 535 7.18 8.16 -35.12
CA TYR A 535 6.64 7.68 -36.38
C TYR A 535 7.46 6.54 -36.97
N MET A 536 6.85 5.35 -37.03
CA MET A 536 7.35 4.25 -37.83
C MET A 536 6.91 4.42 -39.30
N ARG A 537 7.85 4.20 -40.22
CA ARG A 537 7.62 4.13 -41.66
C ARG A 537 7.96 2.73 -42.17
N VAL A 538 7.07 2.14 -42.96
CA VAL A 538 7.23 0.75 -43.46
C VAL A 538 6.93 0.67 -44.96
N MET A 539 7.86 0.08 -45.71
CA MET A 539 7.68 -0.28 -47.11
C MET A 539 8.51 -1.52 -47.46
N ASN A 540 8.25 -2.12 -48.62
CA ASN A 540 9.07 -3.20 -49.14
C ASN A 540 9.36 -3.01 -50.63
N ASP A 541 10.37 -3.70 -51.12
CA ASP A 541 10.52 -4.01 -52.54
C ASP A 541 10.32 -5.52 -52.76
N ASP A 542 10.82 -6.06 -53.88
CA ASP A 542 10.70 -7.49 -54.19
C ASP A 542 11.57 -8.39 -53.29
N ASN A 543 12.60 -7.84 -52.63
CA ASN A 543 13.62 -8.60 -51.89
C ASN A 543 13.82 -8.15 -50.43
N HIS A 544 13.40 -6.94 -50.05
CA HIS A 544 13.65 -6.38 -48.72
C HIS A 544 12.39 -5.76 -48.12
N LEU A 545 12.29 -5.89 -46.80
CA LEU A 545 11.45 -5.04 -45.94
C LEU A 545 12.29 -3.87 -45.43
N TYR A 546 11.74 -2.67 -45.51
CA TYR A 546 12.35 -1.43 -45.02
C TYR A 546 11.52 -0.86 -43.88
N ILE A 547 12.17 -0.60 -42.75
CA ILE A 547 11.58 0.03 -41.58
C ILE A 547 12.42 1.25 -41.24
N ALA A 548 11.76 2.38 -40.97
CA ALA A 548 12.42 3.54 -40.40
C ALA A 548 11.68 4.03 -39.18
N LEU A 549 12.43 4.46 -38.18
CA LEU A 549 11.91 5.01 -36.95
C LEU A 549 12.49 6.42 -36.74
N ASP A 550 11.61 7.34 -36.42
CA ASP A 550 11.89 8.76 -36.27
C ASP A 550 11.46 9.12 -34.85
N ASP A 551 12.41 9.11 -33.92
CA ASP A 551 12.17 9.34 -32.50
C ASP A 551 12.59 10.76 -32.11
N GLU A 552 11.62 11.66 -32.12
CA GLU A 552 11.86 13.08 -31.80
C GLU A 552 12.18 13.32 -30.30
N ASN A 553 12.02 12.30 -29.43
CA ASN A 553 12.32 12.41 -27.99
C ASN A 553 13.80 12.23 -27.68
N LEU A 554 14.46 11.35 -28.43
CA LEU A 554 15.86 11.00 -28.23
C LEU A 554 16.78 12.06 -28.84
N THR A 555 16.96 13.16 -28.12
CA THR A 555 17.81 14.30 -28.53
C THR A 555 19.25 14.21 -28.03
N THR A 556 19.55 13.20 -27.20
CA THR A 556 20.87 12.90 -26.65
C THR A 556 21.37 11.55 -27.15
N GLU A 557 22.68 11.45 -27.37
CA GLU A 557 23.33 10.18 -27.73
C GLU A 557 23.62 9.41 -26.44
N GLU A 558 22.72 8.48 -26.10
CA GLU A 558 22.78 7.61 -24.93
C GLU A 558 22.84 6.14 -25.37
N GLU A 559 23.70 5.35 -24.72
CA GLU A 559 23.81 3.90 -24.97
C GLU A 559 22.51 3.20 -24.54
N TRP A 560 22.15 2.08 -25.16
CA TRP A 560 20.97 1.24 -24.84
C TRP A 560 19.60 1.78 -25.31
N ASN A 561 19.61 2.57 -26.38
CA ASN A 561 18.42 2.90 -27.16
C ASN A 561 18.09 1.78 -28.14
N ASP A 562 17.36 0.77 -27.67
CA ASP A 562 17.12 -0.46 -28.42
C ASP A 562 15.80 -0.40 -29.21
N PHE A 563 15.82 -0.95 -30.43
CA PHE A 563 14.61 -1.10 -31.24
C PHE A 563 14.36 -2.58 -31.56
N TYR A 564 13.25 -3.09 -31.05
CA TYR A 564 12.86 -4.48 -31.22
C TYR A 564 11.81 -4.64 -32.32
N ILE A 565 12.04 -5.62 -33.20
CA ILE A 565 11.15 -5.96 -34.31
C ILE A 565 10.74 -7.42 -34.17
N PHE A 566 9.57 -7.66 -33.58
CA PHE A 566 8.99 -8.98 -33.37
C PHE A 566 8.18 -9.42 -34.58
N PHE A 567 8.30 -10.71 -34.91
CA PHE A 567 7.57 -11.29 -36.01
C PHE A 567 7.22 -12.76 -35.81
N ASP A 568 6.00 -13.07 -36.21
CA ASP A 568 5.49 -14.42 -36.48
C ASP A 568 5.37 -14.48 -38.02
N ASP A 569 6.34 -15.14 -38.66
CA ASP A 569 6.56 -15.04 -40.11
C ASP A 569 5.45 -15.71 -40.93
N ASP A 570 4.79 -16.73 -40.39
CA ASP A 570 3.66 -17.42 -41.01
C ASP A 570 2.29 -16.91 -40.53
N ASN A 571 2.27 -16.07 -39.49
CA ASN A 571 1.10 -15.40 -38.91
C ASN A 571 0.01 -16.38 -38.46
N ASN A 572 0.44 -17.51 -37.89
CA ASN A 572 -0.44 -18.53 -37.34
C ASN A 572 -0.88 -18.20 -35.90
N GLY A 573 -0.22 -17.25 -35.22
CA GLY A 573 -0.47 -16.86 -33.83
C GLY A 573 0.08 -17.85 -32.80
N GLU A 574 1.09 -18.64 -33.14
CA GLU A 574 1.70 -19.66 -32.29
C GLU A 574 3.19 -19.74 -32.57
N TRP A 575 4.02 -19.63 -31.53
CA TRP A 575 5.45 -19.89 -31.70
C TRP A 575 5.72 -21.36 -32.05
N PRO A 576 6.83 -21.68 -32.74
CA PRO A 576 7.18 -23.04 -33.04
C PRO A 576 7.42 -23.86 -31.78
N ALA A 577 7.15 -25.17 -31.81
CA ALA A 577 7.32 -26.03 -30.63
C ALA A 577 8.79 -26.35 -30.27
N SER A 578 9.77 -25.87 -31.04
CA SER A 578 11.18 -26.25 -30.86
C SER A 578 12.13 -25.10 -31.16
N SER A 579 13.33 -25.17 -30.58
CA SER A 579 14.41 -24.19 -30.73
C SER A 579 14.98 -24.02 -32.14
N SER A 580 14.53 -24.78 -33.14
CA SER A 580 14.81 -24.48 -34.55
C SER A 580 13.71 -23.58 -35.11
N THR A 581 13.69 -22.34 -34.66
CA THR A 581 12.68 -21.33 -35.01
C THR A 581 13.27 -20.28 -35.95
N THR A 582 12.46 -19.83 -36.91
CA THR A 582 12.70 -18.59 -37.67
C THR A 582 11.92 -17.42 -37.09
N GLU A 583 10.97 -17.68 -36.19
CA GLU A 583 10.14 -16.70 -35.52
C GLU A 583 10.82 -16.17 -34.25
N GLY A 584 10.54 -14.91 -33.90
CA GLY A 584 11.15 -14.24 -32.78
C GLY A 584 11.27 -12.75 -33.03
N TYR A 585 12.44 -12.18 -32.79
CA TYR A 585 12.67 -10.75 -33.03
C TYR A 585 14.09 -10.40 -33.42
N PHE A 586 14.21 -9.27 -34.12
CA PHE A 586 15.47 -8.56 -34.25
C PHE A 586 15.59 -7.51 -33.15
N ASP A 587 16.74 -7.51 -32.50
CA ASP A 587 17.18 -6.54 -31.50
C ASP A 587 18.21 -5.62 -32.13
N VAL A 588 17.84 -4.37 -32.37
CA VAL A 588 18.73 -3.33 -32.91
C VAL A 588 19.27 -2.51 -31.75
N GLN A 589 20.50 -2.84 -31.34
CA GLN A 589 21.16 -2.24 -30.19
C GLN A 589 21.96 -1.01 -30.60
N PHE A 590 21.61 0.13 -30.01
CA PHE A 590 22.31 1.40 -30.23
C PHE A 590 23.39 1.61 -29.16
N TRP A 591 24.65 1.70 -29.59
CA TRP A 591 25.77 2.09 -28.72
C TRP A 591 26.28 3.49 -29.05
N SER A 592 26.43 3.79 -30.34
CA SER A 592 26.69 5.13 -30.86
C SER A 592 26.27 5.19 -32.33
N ALA A 593 26.26 6.39 -32.94
CA ALA A 593 25.95 6.53 -34.37
C ALA A 593 26.91 5.74 -35.29
N GLU A 594 28.09 5.34 -34.80
CA GLU A 594 29.07 4.54 -35.55
C GLU A 594 29.09 3.05 -35.13
N GLU A 595 28.44 2.69 -34.02
CA GLU A 595 28.42 1.34 -33.43
C GLU A 595 26.98 0.91 -33.15
N VAL A 596 26.38 0.23 -34.13
CA VAL A 596 25.02 -0.35 -34.03
C VAL A 596 25.12 -1.85 -34.32
N TYR A 597 24.53 -2.66 -33.45
CA TYR A 597 24.53 -4.11 -33.56
C TYR A 597 23.11 -4.63 -33.77
N VAL A 598 22.99 -5.74 -34.51
CA VAL A 598 21.69 -6.39 -34.70
C VAL A 598 21.81 -7.87 -34.37
N TYR A 599 20.98 -8.30 -33.44
CA TYR A 599 20.88 -9.70 -33.03
C TYR A 599 19.50 -10.26 -33.37
N PHE A 600 19.44 -11.54 -33.71
CA PHE A 600 18.21 -12.30 -33.79
C PHE A 600 18.06 -13.17 -32.56
N TYR A 601 16.89 -13.11 -31.93
CA TYR A 601 16.47 -13.95 -30.81
C TYR A 601 15.27 -14.77 -31.25
N GLY A 602 15.42 -16.08 -31.26
CA GLY A 602 14.35 -17.01 -31.62
C GLY A 602 13.46 -17.32 -30.42
N ILE A 603 12.14 -17.30 -30.61
CA ILE A 603 11.16 -17.66 -29.58
C ILE A 603 10.47 -18.97 -29.98
N TYR A 604 10.25 -19.86 -28.99
CA TYR A 604 9.60 -21.15 -29.20
C TYR A 604 8.84 -21.60 -27.93
N GLY A 605 7.84 -22.44 -28.10
CA GLY A 605 7.03 -22.99 -27.01
C GLY A 605 5.58 -22.49 -27.00
N THR A 606 4.94 -22.51 -25.84
CA THR A 606 3.52 -22.17 -25.70
C THR A 606 3.29 -21.23 -24.52
N TYR A 607 2.80 -20.03 -24.81
CA TYR A 607 2.36 -19.06 -23.81
C TYR A 607 1.09 -19.55 -23.07
N PRO A 608 0.95 -19.30 -21.76
CA PRO A 608 1.89 -18.60 -20.87
C PRO A 608 2.93 -19.50 -20.18
N ASP A 609 2.75 -20.83 -20.17
CA ASP A 609 3.43 -21.70 -19.21
C ASP A 609 4.78 -22.30 -19.68
N ASP A 610 4.98 -22.45 -21.00
CA ASP A 610 6.13 -23.18 -21.58
C ASP A 610 6.77 -22.39 -22.73
N ILE A 611 7.10 -21.13 -22.48
CA ILE A 611 7.76 -20.25 -23.45
C ILE A 611 9.28 -20.19 -23.22
N ASN A 612 10.05 -20.19 -24.31
CA ASN A 612 11.50 -20.19 -24.28
C ASN A 612 12.08 -19.23 -25.32
N GLU A 613 13.17 -18.55 -24.95
CA GLU A 613 13.91 -17.63 -25.82
C GLU A 613 15.35 -18.13 -26.00
N LEU A 614 15.86 -18.04 -27.23
CA LEU A 614 17.23 -18.41 -27.56
C LEU A 614 18.18 -17.24 -27.35
N TRP A 615 19.42 -17.55 -26.96
CA TRP A 615 20.49 -16.56 -26.92
C TRP A 615 20.69 -15.89 -28.28
N GLY A 616 20.81 -14.57 -28.27
CA GLY A 616 20.96 -13.74 -29.45
C GLY A 616 22.17 -14.11 -30.30
N ILE A 617 21.96 -14.13 -31.62
CA ILE A 617 23.00 -14.37 -32.63
C ILE A 617 23.00 -13.25 -33.66
N GLU A 618 24.14 -12.97 -34.29
CA GLU A 618 24.26 -11.89 -35.29
C GLU A 618 23.23 -12.05 -36.42
N ALA A 619 22.44 -11.00 -36.68
CA ALA A 619 21.35 -11.03 -37.63
C ALA A 619 21.87 -10.98 -39.08
N THR A 620 21.92 -12.14 -39.73
CA THR A 620 22.30 -12.23 -41.15
C THR A 620 21.25 -11.56 -42.03
N GLY A 621 21.67 -10.83 -43.07
CA GLY A 621 20.76 -10.22 -44.04
C GLY A 621 20.03 -8.97 -43.55
N VAL A 622 20.41 -8.42 -42.39
CA VAL A 622 19.87 -7.17 -41.85
C VAL A 622 20.93 -6.07 -41.95
N THR A 623 20.56 -4.91 -42.49
CA THR A 623 21.41 -3.71 -42.56
C THR A 623 20.74 -2.58 -41.81
N VAL A 624 21.48 -1.87 -40.98
CA VAL A 624 20.98 -0.74 -40.19
C VAL A 624 21.85 0.49 -40.41
N GLY A 625 21.20 1.63 -40.53
CA GLY A 625 21.79 2.96 -40.53
C GLY A 625 21.16 3.76 -39.41
N CYS A 626 21.97 4.53 -38.69
CA CYS A 626 21.52 5.31 -37.55
C CYS A 626 22.20 6.69 -37.56
N SER A 627 21.47 7.76 -37.24
CA SER A 627 22.07 9.10 -37.12
C SER A 627 21.28 10.05 -36.23
N PHE A 628 22.01 11.02 -35.66
CA PHE A 628 21.45 12.22 -34.99
C PHE A 628 21.47 13.47 -35.90
N ALA A 629 21.55 13.29 -37.23
CA ALA A 629 21.74 14.41 -38.16
C ALA A 629 20.58 15.42 -38.18
N SER A 630 19.43 15.06 -37.61
CA SER A 630 18.22 15.87 -37.48
C SER A 630 18.00 16.49 -36.08
N ASP A 631 19.02 16.45 -35.20
CA ASP A 631 18.95 16.84 -33.78
C ASP A 631 18.21 15.82 -32.88
N HIS A 632 17.86 14.66 -33.42
CA HIS A 632 17.25 13.51 -32.72
C HIS A 632 17.56 12.20 -33.44
N LEU A 633 17.35 11.05 -32.78
CA LEU A 633 17.72 9.73 -33.27
C LEU A 633 16.80 9.22 -34.39
N GLN A 634 17.42 8.77 -35.49
CA GLN A 634 16.72 8.13 -36.60
C GLN A 634 17.34 6.78 -36.93
N TYR A 635 16.48 5.78 -37.15
CA TYR A 635 16.87 4.45 -37.62
C TYR A 635 16.34 4.21 -39.02
N GLU A 636 17.16 3.59 -39.86
CA GLU A 636 16.76 2.99 -41.12
C GLU A 636 17.25 1.55 -41.17
N ILE A 637 16.37 0.63 -41.50
CA ILE A 637 16.60 -0.82 -41.41
C ILE A 637 16.15 -1.45 -42.71
N ALA A 638 17.00 -2.28 -43.30
CA ALA A 638 16.67 -3.13 -44.44
C ALA A 638 16.85 -4.60 -44.05
N ILE A 639 15.81 -5.40 -44.21
CA ILE A 639 15.78 -6.84 -43.90
C ILE A 639 15.61 -7.59 -45.21
N ASP A 640 16.59 -8.40 -45.59
CA ASP A 640 16.50 -9.30 -46.76
C ASP A 640 15.48 -10.41 -46.49
N LEU A 641 14.42 -10.44 -47.29
CA LEU A 641 13.29 -11.37 -47.15
C LEU A 641 13.65 -12.82 -47.49
N SER A 642 14.82 -13.06 -48.09
CA SER A 642 15.28 -14.37 -48.55
C SER A 642 16.54 -14.87 -47.86
N ASN A 643 17.27 -13.98 -47.20
CA ASN A 643 18.57 -14.27 -46.57
C ASN A 643 18.69 -13.75 -45.13
N SER A 644 17.56 -13.50 -44.47
CA SER A 644 17.48 -13.23 -43.03
C SER A 644 16.67 -14.31 -42.31
N TYR A 645 16.50 -14.16 -40.99
CA TYR A 645 15.61 -15.02 -40.20
C TYR A 645 14.13 -14.74 -40.47
N LEU A 646 13.78 -13.54 -40.98
CA LEU A 646 12.43 -13.25 -41.46
C LEU A 646 12.27 -13.79 -42.89
N THR A 647 11.51 -14.88 -43.03
CA THR A 647 11.21 -15.48 -44.35
C THR A 647 9.82 -15.08 -44.81
N ALA A 648 9.73 -14.14 -45.76
CA ALA A 648 8.45 -13.70 -46.31
C ALA A 648 8.57 -13.29 -47.79
N ASN A 649 7.45 -13.10 -48.47
CA ASN A 649 7.41 -12.61 -49.85
C ASN A 649 6.43 -11.43 -49.96
N PRO A 650 6.61 -10.56 -50.97
CA PRO A 650 5.58 -9.59 -51.37
C PRO A 650 4.18 -10.23 -51.47
N GLY A 651 3.23 -9.72 -50.68
CA GLY A 651 1.85 -10.23 -50.58
C GLY A 651 1.58 -11.12 -49.36
N ASP A 652 2.62 -11.61 -48.68
CA ASP A 652 2.47 -12.36 -47.43
C ASP A 652 1.99 -11.43 -46.30
N SER A 653 1.39 -12.05 -45.28
CA SER A 653 0.94 -11.36 -44.07
C SER A 653 1.74 -11.93 -42.91
N ILE A 654 2.54 -11.11 -42.27
CA ILE A 654 3.33 -11.49 -41.09
C ILE A 654 2.67 -10.96 -39.82
N GLY A 655 2.73 -11.71 -38.73
CA GLY A 655 2.53 -11.17 -37.39
C GLY A 655 3.66 -10.19 -37.11
N PHE A 656 3.33 -9.01 -36.63
CA PHE A 656 4.26 -7.89 -36.50
C PHE A 656 3.97 -7.07 -35.27
N TRP A 657 4.98 -6.92 -34.42
CA TRP A 657 5.00 -6.00 -33.30
C TRP A 657 6.35 -5.32 -33.23
N VAL A 658 6.36 -4.03 -32.96
CA VAL A 658 7.59 -3.27 -32.74
C VAL A 658 7.49 -2.51 -31.44
N CYS A 659 8.63 -2.35 -30.78
CA CYS A 659 8.75 -1.45 -29.66
C CYS A 659 10.15 -0.81 -29.62
N ASN A 660 10.20 0.43 -29.17
CA ASN A 660 11.42 1.19 -28.92
C ASN A 660 11.60 1.29 -27.41
N TRP A 661 12.79 0.96 -26.93
CA TRP A 661 13.20 0.95 -25.53
C TRP A 661 14.27 2.04 -25.33
N ASP A 662 13.96 3.03 -24.50
CA ASP A 662 14.90 4.04 -24.04
C ASP A 662 15.27 3.71 -22.59
N ASP A 663 16.56 3.44 -22.32
CA ASP A 663 17.08 3.25 -20.96
C ASP A 663 17.67 4.58 -20.44
N PRO A 664 16.92 5.38 -19.69
CA PRO A 664 17.39 6.69 -19.27
C PRO A 664 18.56 6.63 -18.26
N ILE A 665 18.85 5.47 -17.63
CA ILE A 665 19.88 5.35 -16.58
C ILE A 665 20.44 3.92 -16.50
N GLN A 666 21.72 3.72 -16.88
CA GLN A 666 22.48 2.49 -16.60
C GLN A 666 22.30 2.04 -15.13
N GLY A 667 21.51 0.99 -14.92
CA GLY A 667 21.36 0.32 -13.62
C GLY A 667 19.96 0.34 -12.99
N THR A 668 18.96 1.00 -13.58
CA THR A 668 17.56 0.86 -13.15
C THR A 668 16.80 -0.06 -14.10
N TYR A 669 16.84 -1.38 -13.82
CA TYR A 669 16.06 -2.40 -14.53
C TYR A 669 14.58 -2.33 -14.12
N TYR A 670 13.85 -1.29 -14.50
CA TYR A 670 12.40 -1.22 -14.24
C TYR A 670 11.60 -1.32 -15.54
N TYR A 671 10.69 -2.29 -15.51
CA TYR A 671 10.13 -3.00 -16.64
C TYR A 671 8.83 -2.33 -17.08
N THR A 672 8.94 -1.47 -18.10
CA THR A 672 8.04 -1.23 -19.25
C THR A 672 8.45 0.11 -19.92
N PRO A 673 9.72 0.30 -20.29
CA PRO A 673 10.23 1.62 -20.65
C PRO A 673 10.03 1.92 -22.14
N TYR A 674 8.99 1.39 -22.78
CA TYR A 674 8.80 1.67 -24.20
C TYR A 674 8.39 3.14 -24.40
N ASP A 675 9.14 3.87 -25.21
CA ASP A 675 8.72 5.21 -25.65
C ASP A 675 7.73 5.12 -26.82
N GLY A 676 7.78 4.01 -27.56
CA GLY A 676 6.78 3.66 -28.56
C GLY A 676 6.58 2.16 -28.74
N ALA A 677 5.34 1.74 -29.01
CA ALA A 677 5.01 0.36 -29.38
C ALA A 677 3.85 0.31 -30.38
N TRP A 678 3.90 -0.61 -31.35
CA TRP A 678 2.78 -0.84 -32.27
C TRP A 678 2.59 -2.32 -32.66
N PRO A 679 1.37 -2.87 -32.51
CA PRO A 679 0.21 -2.22 -31.89
C PRO A 679 0.36 -2.11 -30.37
N VAL A 680 -0.14 -1.02 -29.80
CA VAL A 680 -0.17 -0.77 -28.35
C VAL A 680 -0.95 -1.88 -27.64
N GLY A 681 -0.39 -2.39 -26.53
CA GLY A 681 -0.96 -3.46 -25.72
C GLY A 681 -0.60 -4.87 -26.19
N SER A 682 0.26 -5.06 -27.19
CA SER A 682 0.75 -6.40 -27.55
C SER A 682 1.58 -6.99 -26.41
N VAL A 683 1.55 -8.31 -26.29
CA VAL A 683 2.32 -9.10 -25.35
C VAL A 683 3.54 -9.69 -26.05
N ARG A 684 4.74 -9.40 -25.53
CA ARG A 684 6.04 -9.76 -26.14
C ARG A 684 6.21 -11.21 -26.52
N VAL A 685 5.57 -12.11 -25.79
CA VAL A 685 5.74 -13.55 -25.94
C VAL A 685 4.46 -14.24 -26.40
N ASP A 686 3.43 -13.48 -26.80
CA ASP A 686 2.19 -14.03 -27.38
C ASP A 686 1.93 -13.43 -28.77
N PRO A 687 2.30 -14.16 -29.85
CA PRO A 687 2.22 -13.65 -31.22
C PRO A 687 0.77 -13.50 -31.69
N LYS A 688 -0.22 -14.07 -30.98
CA LYS A 688 -1.65 -13.81 -31.22
C LYS A 688 -2.01 -12.36 -31.04
N THR A 689 -1.27 -11.66 -30.17
CA THR A 689 -1.46 -10.25 -29.88
C THR A 689 -0.72 -9.34 -30.86
N TYR A 690 -0.06 -9.87 -31.90
CA TYR A 690 0.62 -9.05 -32.89
C TYR A 690 -0.34 -8.53 -33.96
N ALA A 691 -0.01 -7.38 -34.55
CA ALA A 691 -0.73 -6.89 -35.72
C ALA A 691 -0.33 -7.67 -36.97
N LYS A 692 -1.11 -7.52 -38.03
CA LYS A 692 -0.74 -8.02 -39.35
C LYS A 692 0.00 -6.95 -40.13
N LEU A 693 1.24 -7.21 -40.53
CA LEU A 693 1.89 -6.45 -41.59
C LEU A 693 1.71 -7.21 -42.91
N ILE A 694 1.01 -6.59 -43.86
CA ILE A 694 0.79 -7.16 -45.20
C ILE A 694 1.79 -6.52 -46.16
N LEU A 695 2.70 -7.35 -46.70
CA LEU A 695 3.71 -6.90 -47.63
C LEU A 695 3.09 -6.55 -48.99
N SER A 696 3.55 -5.45 -49.57
CA SER A 696 3.04 -4.93 -50.83
C SER A 696 3.59 -5.71 -52.02
N THR A 697 2.75 -5.95 -53.02
CA THR A 697 3.10 -6.68 -54.26
C THR A 697 3.61 -5.76 -55.37
N GLY A 698 3.51 -4.44 -55.18
CA GLY A 698 3.79 -3.44 -56.21
C GLY A 698 2.78 -3.44 -57.37
N GLN A 699 1.72 -4.24 -57.29
CA GLN A 699 0.67 -4.43 -58.32
C GLN A 699 -0.74 -4.14 -57.78
N GLU A 700 -0.82 -3.38 -56.70
CA GLU A 700 -2.06 -2.97 -56.06
C GLU A 700 -3.00 -2.28 -57.04
N LYS A 701 -4.30 -2.52 -56.87
CA LYS A 701 -5.32 -1.86 -57.69
C LYS A 701 -5.95 -0.73 -56.90
N PHE A 702 -6.04 0.44 -57.53
CA PHE A 702 -6.89 1.51 -57.04
C PHE A 702 -8.33 1.02 -56.81
N THR A 703 -8.69 0.89 -55.54
CA THR A 703 -10.01 0.45 -55.11
C THR A 703 -10.46 1.27 -53.91
N LEU A 704 -11.78 1.44 -53.79
CA LEU A 704 -12.44 2.06 -52.64
C LEU A 704 -13.59 1.15 -52.22
N THR A 705 -13.44 0.45 -51.11
CA THR A 705 -14.34 -0.59 -50.63
C THR A 705 -14.74 -0.37 -49.16
N GLY A 706 -15.58 -1.26 -48.60
CA GLY A 706 -15.88 -1.29 -47.16
C GLY A 706 -16.51 -0.04 -46.55
N THR A 707 -17.64 0.46 -47.08
CA THR A 707 -18.27 1.68 -46.54
C THR A 707 -19.38 1.40 -45.53
N GLY A 708 -19.20 1.88 -44.30
CA GLY A 708 -20.21 1.90 -43.24
C GLY A 708 -19.95 3.02 -42.24
N SER A 709 -20.91 3.31 -41.36
CA SER A 709 -20.68 4.19 -40.21
C SER A 709 -21.13 3.54 -38.91
N TYR A 710 -20.41 3.82 -37.81
CA TYR A 710 -20.73 3.29 -36.48
C TYR A 710 -20.48 4.34 -35.38
N PRO A 711 -21.36 4.48 -34.37
CA PRO A 711 -22.71 3.89 -34.30
C PRO A 711 -23.61 4.39 -35.44
N ASN A 712 -24.57 3.55 -35.86
CA ASN A 712 -25.61 3.90 -36.84
C ASN A 712 -26.84 2.98 -36.64
N PRO A 713 -27.94 3.48 -36.05
CA PRO A 713 -28.21 4.88 -35.74
C PRO A 713 -27.34 5.45 -34.60
N VAL A 714 -27.08 6.76 -34.67
CA VAL A 714 -26.37 7.52 -33.64
C VAL A 714 -27.38 8.04 -32.63
N TYR A 715 -27.24 7.62 -31.35
CA TYR A 715 -28.10 8.04 -30.24
C TYR A 715 -27.56 9.26 -29.48
N SER A 716 -26.26 9.26 -29.23
CA SER A 716 -25.49 10.34 -28.62
C SER A 716 -24.05 10.24 -29.10
N GLY A 717 -23.27 11.33 -28.95
CA GLY A 717 -21.87 11.35 -29.35
C GLY A 717 -21.66 11.49 -30.87
N ASN A 718 -20.63 10.79 -31.37
CA ASN A 718 -20.09 10.90 -32.73
C ASN A 718 -20.45 9.66 -33.56
N SER A 719 -20.17 9.68 -34.87
CA SER A 719 -20.23 8.51 -35.76
C SER A 719 -18.95 8.46 -36.58
N VAL A 720 -18.37 7.27 -36.68
CA VAL A 720 -17.13 7.00 -37.41
C VAL A 720 -17.47 6.42 -38.77
N ILE A 721 -17.05 7.07 -39.84
CA ILE A 721 -17.20 6.62 -41.23
C ILE A 721 -15.96 5.81 -41.60
N ARG A 722 -16.16 4.56 -42.01
CA ARG A 722 -15.09 3.62 -42.38
C ARG A 722 -15.04 3.41 -43.89
N PHE A 723 -13.85 3.32 -44.46
CA PHE A 723 -13.62 2.97 -45.87
C PHE A 723 -12.24 2.37 -46.08
N GLU A 724 -12.10 1.50 -47.07
CA GLU A 724 -10.84 0.82 -47.38
C GLU A 724 -10.31 1.21 -48.75
N LEU A 725 -9.01 1.51 -48.82
CA LEU A 725 -8.28 1.91 -50.00
C LEU A 725 -7.32 0.81 -50.45
N GLY A 726 -7.32 0.50 -51.75
CA GLY A 726 -6.37 -0.46 -52.32
C GLY A 726 -4.95 0.07 -52.50
N GLU A 727 -4.79 1.40 -52.52
CA GLU A 727 -3.52 2.13 -52.60
C GLU A 727 -3.72 3.53 -51.99
N GLU A 728 -2.64 4.27 -51.75
CA GLU A 728 -2.75 5.67 -51.30
C GLU A 728 -3.62 6.51 -52.24
N ALA A 729 -4.50 7.33 -51.66
CA ALA A 729 -5.36 8.21 -52.43
C ALA A 729 -5.68 9.51 -51.69
N THR A 730 -5.90 10.58 -52.45
CA THR A 730 -6.46 11.83 -51.95
C THR A 730 -7.97 11.66 -51.71
N ILE A 731 -8.41 11.95 -50.48
CA ILE A 731 -9.77 11.74 -50.00
C ILE A 731 -10.51 13.07 -49.79
N ASP A 732 -11.78 13.06 -50.19
CA ASP A 732 -12.80 14.00 -49.71
C ASP A 732 -13.93 13.21 -49.05
N VAL A 733 -14.32 13.61 -47.83
CA VAL A 733 -15.51 13.09 -47.14
C VAL A 733 -16.46 14.23 -46.85
N LYS A 734 -17.66 14.17 -47.43
CA LYS A 734 -18.69 15.20 -47.29
C LYS A 734 -20.01 14.60 -46.85
N ILE A 735 -20.71 15.29 -45.96
CA ILE A 735 -22.03 14.91 -45.44
C ILE A 735 -23.09 15.79 -46.07
N TYR A 736 -24.18 15.18 -46.49
CA TYR A 736 -25.33 15.83 -47.12
C TYR A 736 -26.63 15.44 -46.42
N THR A 737 -27.64 16.29 -46.53
CA THR A 737 -29.03 15.92 -46.26
C THR A 737 -29.55 14.98 -47.37
N VAL A 738 -30.69 14.31 -47.15
CA VAL A 738 -31.35 13.51 -48.20
C VAL A 738 -31.81 14.33 -49.40
N SER A 739 -31.98 15.65 -49.26
CA SER A 739 -32.26 16.58 -50.37
C SER A 739 -31.00 17.00 -51.14
N GLY A 740 -29.81 16.61 -50.68
CA GLY A 740 -28.53 16.92 -51.33
C GLY A 740 -27.88 18.22 -50.86
N GLU A 741 -28.35 18.84 -49.78
CA GLU A 741 -27.71 20.02 -49.20
C GLU A 741 -26.45 19.61 -48.42
N LEU A 742 -25.34 20.31 -48.64
CA LEU A 742 -24.09 20.05 -47.92
C LEU A 742 -24.23 20.46 -46.45
N VAL A 743 -23.96 19.52 -45.55
CA VAL A 743 -24.03 19.69 -44.09
C VAL A 743 -22.65 19.93 -43.50
N ARG A 744 -21.69 19.09 -43.87
CA ARG A 744 -20.33 19.11 -43.31
C ARG A 744 -19.31 18.66 -44.36
N ASN A 745 -18.18 19.37 -44.45
CA ASN A 745 -16.95 18.84 -45.03
C ASN A 745 -16.14 18.23 -43.88
N LEU A 746 -15.98 16.91 -43.89
CA LEU A 746 -15.20 16.21 -42.86
C LEU A 746 -13.73 16.13 -43.24
N VAL A 747 -13.47 15.84 -44.50
CA VAL A 747 -12.13 15.75 -45.09
C VAL A 747 -12.18 16.44 -46.44
N GLU A 748 -11.17 17.26 -46.72
CA GLU A 748 -11.02 17.92 -48.01
C GLU A 748 -9.56 17.81 -48.48
N ASN A 749 -9.37 17.23 -49.66
CA ASN A 749 -8.07 17.10 -50.33
C ASN A 749 -6.94 16.55 -49.42
N SER A 750 -7.24 15.53 -48.61
CA SER A 750 -6.28 14.96 -47.66
C SER A 750 -5.85 13.57 -48.12
N THR A 751 -4.56 13.25 -48.07
CA THR A 751 -4.03 11.94 -48.46
C THR A 751 -4.29 10.91 -47.37
N TYR A 752 -4.81 9.74 -47.74
CA TYR A 752 -4.98 8.60 -46.84
C TYR A 752 -4.22 7.38 -47.40
N PRO A 753 -3.60 6.58 -46.51
CA PRO A 753 -2.82 5.43 -46.92
C PRO A 753 -3.70 4.27 -47.41
N ARG A 754 -3.05 3.30 -48.06
CA ARG A 754 -3.63 1.98 -48.34
C ARG A 754 -4.17 1.34 -47.05
N GLY A 755 -5.29 0.62 -47.17
CA GLY A 755 -5.96 -0.05 -46.06
C GLY A 755 -7.21 0.68 -45.58
N LEU A 756 -7.69 0.31 -44.41
CA LEU A 756 -8.91 0.87 -43.82
C LEU A 756 -8.58 2.18 -43.13
N ASN A 757 -9.45 3.14 -43.38
CA ASN A 757 -9.34 4.50 -42.93
C ASN A 757 -10.65 4.91 -42.28
N GLU A 758 -10.57 5.78 -41.28
CA GLU A 758 -11.70 6.23 -40.50
C GLU A 758 -11.78 7.76 -40.48
N VAL A 759 -13.01 8.28 -40.50
CA VAL A 759 -13.30 9.71 -40.41
C VAL A 759 -14.44 9.92 -39.43
N ILE A 760 -14.18 10.68 -38.37
CA ILE A 760 -15.15 10.95 -37.31
C ILE A 760 -16.03 12.14 -37.71
N TRP A 761 -17.34 11.98 -37.55
CA TRP A 761 -18.30 13.07 -37.57
C TRP A 761 -18.87 13.31 -36.17
N ASP A 762 -18.71 14.53 -35.67
CA ASP A 762 -19.17 15.01 -34.36
C ASP A 762 -20.67 15.39 -34.32
N MET A 763 -21.42 15.00 -35.35
CA MET A 763 -22.83 15.37 -35.56
C MET A 763 -23.06 16.88 -35.60
N LYS A 764 -22.07 17.66 -36.08
CA LYS A 764 -22.22 19.10 -36.34
C LYS A 764 -22.13 19.45 -37.81
N ASN A 765 -22.73 20.57 -38.18
CA ASN A 765 -22.57 21.16 -39.52
C ASN A 765 -21.24 21.96 -39.63
N ASN A 766 -20.96 22.55 -40.78
CA ASN A 766 -19.76 23.40 -40.98
C ASN A 766 -19.71 24.64 -40.07
N SER A 767 -20.84 25.10 -39.53
CA SER A 767 -20.92 26.22 -38.58
C SER A 767 -20.72 25.79 -37.12
N GLY A 768 -20.48 24.50 -36.85
CA GLY A 768 -20.32 23.97 -35.50
C GLY A 768 -21.64 23.76 -34.75
N GLU A 769 -22.78 23.87 -35.43
CA GLU A 769 -24.09 23.64 -34.82
C GLU A 769 -24.44 22.15 -34.89
N ARG A 770 -25.03 21.61 -33.82
CA ARG A 770 -25.56 20.25 -33.83
C ARG A 770 -26.65 20.10 -34.89
N ILE A 771 -26.57 19.02 -35.65
CA ILE A 771 -27.57 18.69 -36.66
C ILE A 771 -28.87 18.15 -36.05
N ALA A 772 -29.97 18.28 -36.78
CA ALA A 772 -31.26 17.74 -36.38
C ALA A 772 -31.30 16.20 -36.53
N ARG A 773 -32.26 15.56 -35.85
CA ARG A 773 -32.57 14.14 -36.09
C ARG A 773 -32.96 13.92 -37.55
N GLY A 774 -32.51 12.82 -38.14
CA GLY A 774 -32.78 12.52 -39.54
C GLY A 774 -31.78 11.55 -40.15
N VAL A 775 -31.94 11.31 -41.44
CA VAL A 775 -30.99 10.52 -42.24
C VAL A 775 -30.10 11.49 -43.02
N TYR A 776 -28.80 11.25 -42.94
CA TYR A 776 -27.75 11.98 -43.65
C TYR A 776 -27.03 11.03 -44.59
N ILE A 777 -26.45 11.59 -45.66
CA ILE A 777 -25.73 10.85 -46.68
C ILE A 777 -24.27 11.28 -46.61
N TYR A 778 -23.36 10.35 -46.36
CA TYR A 778 -21.93 10.61 -46.51
C TYR A 778 -21.47 10.19 -47.90
N VAL A 779 -20.60 11.00 -48.51
CA VAL A 779 -19.96 10.74 -49.80
C VAL A 779 -18.46 10.77 -49.59
N ILE A 780 -17.81 9.68 -49.98
CA ILE A 780 -16.36 9.52 -49.96
C ILE A 780 -15.89 9.53 -51.40
N ARG A 781 -14.98 10.44 -51.74
CA ARG A 781 -14.28 10.43 -53.02
C ARG A 781 -12.82 10.13 -52.75
N ALA A 782 -12.30 9.13 -53.44
CA ALA A 782 -10.88 8.83 -53.45
C ALA A 782 -10.34 9.14 -54.83
N THR A 783 -9.18 9.79 -54.91
CA THR A 783 -8.50 10.09 -56.17
C THR A 783 -7.05 9.65 -56.11
N SER A 784 -6.63 8.80 -57.05
CA SER A 784 -5.24 8.38 -57.23
C SER A 784 -4.91 8.20 -58.71
N GLY A 785 -3.70 8.58 -59.12
CA GLY A 785 -3.24 8.46 -60.51
C GLY A 785 -4.16 9.09 -61.57
N GLY A 786 -4.87 10.17 -61.21
CA GLY A 786 -5.85 10.85 -62.08
C GLY A 786 -7.20 10.13 -62.26
N LYS A 787 -7.43 9.01 -61.55
CA LYS A 787 -8.73 8.32 -61.47
C LYS A 787 -9.41 8.69 -60.16
N THR A 788 -10.74 8.82 -60.17
CA THR A 788 -11.54 9.05 -58.97
C THR A 788 -12.56 7.94 -58.78
N LEU A 789 -12.59 7.33 -57.59
CA LEU A 789 -13.63 6.42 -57.13
C LEU A 789 -14.54 7.15 -56.14
N THR A 790 -15.82 6.80 -56.11
CA THR A 790 -16.79 7.40 -55.19
C THR A 790 -17.62 6.32 -54.51
N LYS A 791 -17.79 6.45 -53.20
CA LYS A 791 -18.73 5.66 -52.40
C LYS A 791 -19.65 6.56 -51.61
N THR A 792 -20.82 6.02 -51.29
CA THR A 792 -21.88 6.76 -50.60
C THR A 792 -22.55 5.83 -49.61
N GLY A 793 -22.81 6.33 -48.40
CA GLY A 793 -23.59 5.60 -47.40
C GLY A 793 -24.50 6.54 -46.63
N LYS A 794 -25.21 5.99 -45.64
CA LYS A 794 -26.22 6.71 -44.86
C LYS A 794 -25.90 6.65 -43.38
N ILE A 795 -26.19 7.72 -42.66
CA ILE A 795 -26.10 7.82 -41.20
C ILE A 795 -27.48 8.23 -40.68
N ALA A 796 -28.09 7.41 -39.83
CA ALA A 796 -29.31 7.77 -39.13
C ALA A 796 -28.97 8.38 -37.77
N VAL A 797 -29.53 9.53 -37.47
CA VAL A 797 -29.39 10.18 -36.16
C VAL A 797 -30.75 10.15 -35.48
N ILE A 798 -30.85 9.35 -34.42
CA ILE A 798 -32.10 9.02 -33.72
C ILE A 798 -31.80 9.19 -32.24
N LYS A 799 -32.47 10.11 -31.57
CA LYS A 799 -32.32 10.26 -30.11
C LYS A 799 -33.22 9.28 -29.39
#